data_AF-A0A1J5FD65-F1
#
_entry.id   AF-A0A1J5FD65-F1
#
_cell.length_a   1.000
_cell.length_b   1.000
_cell.length_c   1.000
_cell.angle_alpha   90.00
_cell.angle_beta   90.00
_cell.angle_gamma   90.00
#
_symmetry.space_group_name_H-M   'P 1'
#
loop_
_entity.id
_entity.type
_entity.pdbx_description
1 polymer ?
#
loop_
_entity_poly.entity_id
_entity_poly.type
_entity_poly.pdbx_seq_one_letter_code
_entity_poly.pdbx_strand_id
1 'polypeptide(L)'
;MSIYQTIKKYFLFLSIFLVFIISIHLIFLYLSEDAVRNPVEGGTVNIGIIGTVPSLNPAAYGTDPIRDYLLRFVSRSLLRYNIQTKQMEGDIANCNLGKNFSEIKCYVKKDQKWSDGTPITTEDILATYDMLQNNDINKTAKKVLENITIQDQGEYIEFTGKADVLVLDMLIYPIIQKDVVEKIKNNTFTIGDNLSAGAYIFDKREMDPKSNSEKMSFIRNIQNTNTQNYIGRYTFSFFNNKNDLLANKNSLNIVFPNNTIDSLSSARFDEYKFIFPEYISLFLNADKVDSELRSILLGSLTKVSFSSLNEATGKLLKNPFFTDESILPENGDTTKMEAIMKHLGYVKKEVLLSEHTDVKTETKVVNTETSNYLFSPSNKKYIVTKETDILLSGNAPSGVTGVYINDYHLKNYSPKEQKFYYRAKTDIGTMKEGLNTYKIAFEIAGKKVTKETISLFLATTDEEVAIQEKAHADKLQSEKTNTLAQEEKKVADDKSFAEKVKPLDPVYYYNKDLKKFSLQIAFTEQTPYMKTLATELANHIKTLGIDIQTTTLTTEDLQTIITKGEKQYSMILTGINLGLFDYNIFPFFHSGQAEKGFNFAKLKNIPLDILLEKLKSSQLNSDSLKFIQSQILEILKKENVFMSLYSPYNTLYLDKTLKQIISVPVLPYSSSLYDISENMYVKESLDFKWNNKNMSGFIDWVKKHSPFIYE
;
A
#
# COMPACT_ATOMS: atom_id res chain seq x y z
N MET A 1 87.91 12.27 -8.85
CA MET A 1 86.61 12.49 -9.53
C MET A 1 85.76 13.33 -8.58
N SER A 2 85.37 14.56 -8.95
CA SER A 2 84.65 15.42 -8.00
C SER A 2 83.28 14.82 -7.70
N ILE A 3 82.77 15.01 -6.49
CA ILE A 3 81.44 14.53 -6.04
C ILE A 3 80.35 14.86 -7.08
N TYR A 4 80.47 15.99 -7.76
CA TYR A 4 79.61 16.42 -8.86
C TYR A 4 79.59 15.47 -10.08
N GLN A 5 80.75 14.97 -10.52
CA GLN A 5 80.82 14.02 -11.65
C GLN A 5 80.17 12.68 -11.29
N THR A 6 80.34 12.24 -10.04
CA THR A 6 79.71 11.02 -9.52
C THR A 6 78.18 11.17 -9.43
N ILE A 7 77.69 12.29 -8.91
CA ILE A 7 76.25 12.61 -8.85
C ILE A 7 75.64 12.67 -10.26
N LYS A 8 76.30 13.34 -11.22
CA LYS A 8 75.84 13.42 -12.62
C LYS A 8 75.74 12.03 -13.27
N LYS A 9 76.69 11.14 -12.99
CA LYS A 9 76.65 9.75 -13.45
C LYS A 9 75.45 9.00 -12.87
N TYR A 10 75.18 9.11 -11.57
CA TYR A 10 74.02 8.48 -10.94
C TYR A 10 72.68 9.03 -11.45
N PHE A 11 72.55 10.34 -11.65
CA PHE A 11 71.34 10.92 -12.26
C PHE A 11 71.13 10.45 -13.70
N LEU A 12 72.20 10.30 -14.49
CA LEU A 12 72.11 9.75 -15.84
C LEU A 12 71.64 8.28 -15.82
N PHE A 13 72.20 7.45 -14.93
CA PHE A 13 71.76 6.06 -14.76
C PHE A 13 70.29 5.97 -14.31
N LEU A 14 69.88 6.80 -13.35
CA LEU A 14 68.49 6.85 -12.89
C LEU A 14 67.53 7.28 -14.01
N SER A 15 67.93 8.26 -14.83
CA SER A 15 67.14 8.73 -15.98
C SER A 15 67.00 7.64 -17.04
N ILE A 16 68.09 6.97 -17.42
CA ILE A 16 68.05 5.85 -18.37
C ILE A 16 67.17 4.71 -17.83
N PHE A 17 67.30 4.40 -16.54
CA PHE A 17 66.49 3.38 -15.89
C PHE A 17 64.99 3.73 -15.89
N LEU A 18 64.64 4.99 -15.60
CA LEU A 18 63.26 5.48 -15.68
C LEU A 18 62.72 5.40 -17.11
N VAL A 19 63.47 5.84 -18.12
CA VAL A 19 63.09 5.75 -19.54
C VAL A 19 62.86 4.30 -19.95
N PHE A 20 63.73 3.39 -19.49
CA PHE A 20 63.59 1.96 -19.76
C PHE A 20 62.31 1.39 -19.14
N ILE A 21 62.02 1.69 -17.87
CA ILE A 21 60.78 1.26 -17.19
C ILE A 21 59.55 1.83 -17.90
N ILE A 22 59.57 3.12 -18.24
CA ILE A 22 58.45 3.77 -18.94
C ILE A 22 58.24 3.12 -20.30
N SER A 23 59.32 2.83 -21.03
CA SER A 23 59.24 2.18 -22.35
C SER A 23 58.64 0.78 -22.24
N ILE A 24 59.07 -0.03 -21.26
CA ILE A 24 58.49 -1.36 -21.00
C ILE A 24 57.00 -1.22 -20.67
N HIS A 25 56.65 -0.27 -19.82
CA HIS A 25 55.26 -0.06 -19.42
C HIS A 25 54.38 0.34 -20.62
N LEU A 26 54.84 1.28 -21.45
CA LEU A 26 54.13 1.69 -22.66
C LEU A 26 54.00 0.54 -23.67
N ILE A 27 55.05 -0.27 -23.86
CA ILE A 27 54.98 -1.47 -24.71
C ILE A 27 53.96 -2.46 -24.15
N PHE A 28 53.94 -2.67 -22.83
CA PHE A 28 52.94 -3.54 -22.20
C PHE A 28 51.52 -3.01 -22.39
N LEU A 29 51.29 -1.70 -22.22
CA LEU A 29 49.98 -1.08 -22.47
C LEU A 29 49.55 -1.25 -23.93
N TYR A 30 50.46 -1.01 -24.88
CA TYR A 30 50.21 -1.23 -26.30
C TYR A 30 49.85 -2.69 -26.61
N LEU A 31 50.61 -3.65 -26.06
CA LEU A 31 50.32 -5.07 -26.27
C LEU A 31 48.99 -5.48 -25.64
N SER A 32 48.65 -4.94 -24.46
CA SER A 32 47.46 -5.33 -23.70
C SER A 32 46.16 -4.61 -24.11
N GLU A 33 46.23 -3.57 -24.95
CA GLU A 33 45.07 -2.75 -25.35
C GLU A 33 43.93 -3.58 -25.97
N ASP A 34 44.25 -4.53 -26.84
CA ASP A 34 43.30 -5.40 -27.53
C ASP A 34 43.41 -6.88 -27.10
N ALA A 35 44.14 -7.14 -26.02
CA ALA A 35 44.28 -8.46 -25.44
C ALA A 35 42.93 -8.94 -24.89
N VAL A 36 42.64 -10.22 -25.10
CA VAL A 36 41.45 -10.85 -24.53
C VAL A 36 41.75 -11.20 -23.08
N ARG A 37 40.87 -10.79 -22.17
CA ARG A 37 40.96 -11.13 -20.74
C ARG A 37 40.11 -12.36 -20.48
N ASN A 38 40.76 -13.42 -19.99
CA ASN A 38 40.08 -14.67 -19.66
C ASN A 38 40.13 -14.92 -18.14
N PRO A 39 39.01 -15.28 -17.51
CA PRO A 39 38.98 -15.65 -16.09
C PRO A 39 39.96 -16.78 -15.78
N VAL A 40 40.64 -16.69 -14.65
CA VAL A 40 41.55 -17.73 -14.17
C VAL A 40 41.07 -18.24 -12.82
N GLU A 41 41.04 -19.55 -12.68
CA GLU A 41 40.62 -20.21 -11.46
C GLU A 41 41.57 -19.94 -10.26
N GLY A 42 40.99 -19.84 -9.07
CA GLY A 42 41.68 -19.72 -7.80
C GLY A 42 41.47 -18.36 -7.12
N GLY A 43 42.43 -17.96 -6.30
CA GLY A 43 42.31 -16.76 -5.48
C GLY A 43 41.41 -16.97 -4.24
N THR A 44 41.40 -15.95 -3.39
CA THR A 44 40.63 -15.93 -2.14
C THR A 44 39.80 -14.66 -2.10
N VAL A 45 38.52 -14.80 -1.76
CA VAL A 45 37.62 -13.66 -1.52
C VAL A 45 37.32 -13.59 -0.02
N ASN A 46 37.70 -12.47 0.60
CA ASN A 46 37.43 -12.21 2.02
C ASN A 46 36.16 -11.37 2.17
N ILE A 47 35.19 -11.88 2.93
CA ILE A 47 33.89 -11.24 3.15
C ILE A 47 33.81 -10.82 4.63
N GLY A 48 33.56 -9.54 4.90
CA GLY A 48 33.35 -9.03 6.26
C GLY A 48 31.88 -8.92 6.61
N ILE A 49 31.51 -9.43 7.78
CA ILE A 49 30.15 -9.42 8.33
C ILE A 49 30.23 -8.88 9.75
N ILE A 50 29.29 -8.02 10.15
CA ILE A 50 29.13 -7.62 11.57
C ILE A 50 28.12 -8.55 12.21
N GLY A 51 28.51 -9.22 13.28
CA GLY A 51 27.68 -10.18 14.00
C GLY A 51 28.45 -11.42 14.42
N THR A 52 27.72 -12.40 14.92
CA THR A 52 28.27 -13.69 15.35
C THR A 52 28.15 -14.73 14.23
N VAL A 53 28.98 -15.78 14.30
CA VAL A 53 28.88 -16.92 13.38
C VAL A 53 27.57 -17.66 13.61
N PRO A 54 26.69 -17.81 12.59
CA PRO A 54 25.46 -18.55 12.74
C PRO A 54 25.70 -20.07 12.80
N SER A 55 24.76 -20.81 13.38
CA SER A 55 24.72 -22.27 13.23
C SER A 55 24.36 -22.62 11.79
N LEU A 56 25.23 -23.32 11.05
CA LEU A 56 24.98 -23.72 9.67
C LEU A 56 24.13 -25.00 9.56
N ASN A 57 23.03 -25.07 10.31
CA ASN A 57 22.05 -26.14 10.18
C ASN A 57 21.15 -25.87 8.94
N PRO A 58 21.22 -26.71 7.89
CA PRO A 58 20.43 -26.52 6.68
C PRO A 58 18.90 -26.65 6.90
N ALA A 59 18.46 -27.37 7.94
CA ALA A 59 17.04 -27.48 8.27
C ALA A 59 16.43 -26.15 8.74
N ALA A 60 17.26 -25.23 9.23
CA ALA A 60 16.84 -23.90 9.70
C ALA A 60 16.89 -22.82 8.61
N TYR A 61 17.04 -23.21 7.33
CA TYR A 61 17.08 -22.28 6.20
C TYR A 61 15.82 -21.39 6.12
N GLY A 62 15.99 -20.14 5.71
CA GLY A 62 14.92 -19.14 5.62
C GLY A 62 14.64 -18.42 6.95
N THR A 63 15.47 -18.64 7.98
CA THR A 63 15.27 -18.02 9.31
C THR A 63 16.41 -17.14 9.77
N ASP A 64 17.55 -17.10 9.06
CA ASP A 64 18.65 -16.16 9.34
C ASP A 64 19.36 -15.79 8.02
N PRO A 65 19.39 -14.49 7.66
CA PRO A 65 19.89 -14.06 6.35
C PRO A 65 21.38 -14.35 6.12
N ILE A 66 22.19 -14.37 7.18
CA ILE A 66 23.63 -14.64 7.06
C ILE A 66 23.84 -16.15 6.87
N ARG A 67 23.19 -16.98 7.69
CA ARG A 67 23.19 -18.44 7.52
C ARG A 67 22.76 -18.82 6.11
N ASP A 68 21.64 -18.27 5.63
CA ASP A 68 21.08 -18.65 4.34
C ASP A 68 22.03 -18.27 3.20
N TYR A 69 22.71 -17.13 3.32
CA TYR A 69 23.79 -16.74 2.41
C TYR A 69 24.97 -17.72 2.45
N LEU A 70 25.45 -18.12 3.63
CA LEU A 70 26.55 -19.09 3.75
C LEU A 70 26.15 -20.48 3.23
N LEU A 71 24.92 -20.93 3.53
CA LEU A 71 24.41 -22.23 3.09
C LEU A 71 24.31 -22.32 1.57
N ARG A 72 24.12 -21.20 0.87
CA ARG A 72 24.07 -21.16 -0.59
C ARG A 72 25.39 -21.58 -1.26
N PHE A 73 26.53 -21.45 -0.57
CA PHE A 73 27.82 -21.92 -1.08
C PHE A 73 27.97 -23.46 -1.03
N VAL A 74 27.30 -24.12 -0.08
CA VAL A 74 27.48 -25.55 0.22
C VAL A 74 26.25 -26.41 -0.10
N SER A 75 25.11 -25.79 -0.37
CA SER A 75 23.84 -26.49 -0.56
C SER A 75 23.31 -26.33 -1.97
N ARG A 76 22.55 -27.34 -2.42
CA ARG A 76 21.74 -27.30 -3.64
C ARG A 76 20.29 -27.60 -3.27
N SER A 77 19.38 -27.25 -4.16
CA SER A 77 17.93 -27.35 -3.94
C SER A 77 17.29 -28.05 -5.14
N LEU A 78 15.98 -28.38 -5.07
CA LEU A 78 15.29 -28.96 -6.23
C LEU A 78 15.31 -27.99 -7.42
N LEU A 79 14.96 -26.73 -7.14
CA LEU A 79 14.94 -25.63 -8.08
C LEU A 79 15.80 -24.48 -7.56
N ARG A 80 16.10 -23.52 -8.43
CA ARG A 80 16.70 -22.24 -8.09
C ARG A 80 15.89 -21.11 -8.70
N TYR A 81 15.93 -19.94 -8.10
CA TYR A 81 15.35 -18.73 -8.69
C TYR A 81 16.41 -17.96 -9.45
N ASN A 82 16.18 -17.72 -10.73
CA ASN A 82 17.06 -16.88 -11.54
C ASN A 82 16.70 -15.40 -11.32
N ILE A 83 17.59 -14.67 -10.66
CA ILE A 83 17.42 -13.26 -10.31
C ILE A 83 17.35 -12.31 -11.53
N GLN A 84 17.84 -12.72 -12.70
CA GLN A 84 17.80 -11.91 -13.92
C GLN A 84 16.52 -12.11 -14.71
N THR A 85 16.13 -13.37 -14.95
CA THR A 85 14.93 -13.72 -15.70
C THR A 85 13.66 -13.67 -14.84
N LYS A 86 13.82 -13.67 -13.51
CA LYS A 86 12.76 -13.75 -12.50
C LYS A 86 11.93 -15.03 -12.59
N GLN A 87 12.58 -16.14 -12.92
CA GLN A 87 11.92 -17.44 -13.14
C GLN A 87 12.56 -18.55 -12.30
N MET A 88 11.76 -19.57 -12.02
CA MET A 88 12.26 -20.81 -11.42
C MET A 88 12.95 -21.66 -12.47
N GLU A 89 14.15 -22.12 -12.16
CA GLU A 89 14.96 -22.98 -13.01
C GLU A 89 15.32 -24.28 -12.29
N GLY A 90 15.54 -25.35 -13.06
CA GLY A 90 15.92 -26.64 -12.52
C GLY A 90 17.32 -26.63 -11.92
N ASP A 91 17.44 -27.05 -10.65
CA ASP A 91 18.72 -27.19 -9.97
C ASP A 91 19.14 -28.67 -9.90
N ILE A 92 18.93 -29.40 -8.79
CA ILE A 92 19.16 -30.87 -8.79
C ILE A 92 18.03 -31.64 -9.49
N ALA A 93 16.88 -30.99 -9.72
CA ALA A 93 15.74 -31.56 -10.41
C ALA A 93 15.21 -30.59 -11.48
N ASN A 94 14.47 -31.11 -12.45
CA ASN A 94 13.59 -30.31 -13.30
C ASN A 94 12.16 -30.53 -12.83
N CYS A 95 11.43 -29.47 -12.50
CA CYS A 95 10.05 -29.61 -12.03
C CYS A 95 9.03 -29.03 -13.00
N ASN A 96 7.98 -29.79 -13.27
CA ASN A 96 6.75 -29.25 -13.82
C ASN A 96 5.90 -28.71 -12.67
N LEU A 97 5.73 -27.40 -12.60
CA LEU A 97 5.04 -26.72 -11.50
C LEU A 97 3.49 -26.81 -11.58
N GLY A 98 2.95 -27.36 -12.66
CA GLY A 98 1.51 -27.47 -12.87
C GLY A 98 0.77 -26.12 -12.90
N LYS A 99 -0.56 -26.18 -12.79
CA LYS A 99 -1.43 -25.01 -12.67
C LYS A 99 -1.67 -24.70 -11.19
N ASN A 100 -1.48 -23.43 -10.82
CA ASN A 100 -1.65 -22.94 -9.44
C ASN A 100 -0.85 -23.74 -8.40
N PHE A 101 0.23 -24.41 -8.81
CA PHE A 101 1.13 -25.19 -7.93
C PHE A 101 0.46 -26.36 -7.20
N SER A 102 -0.75 -26.76 -7.60
CA SER A 102 -1.53 -27.82 -6.95
C SER A 102 -1.00 -29.24 -7.16
N GLU A 103 -0.25 -29.44 -8.24
CA GLU A 103 0.43 -30.68 -8.60
C GLU A 103 1.80 -30.30 -9.19
N ILE A 104 2.88 -30.60 -8.47
CA ILE A 104 4.26 -30.32 -8.89
C ILE A 104 4.99 -31.65 -9.05
N LYS A 105 5.59 -31.88 -10.21
CA LYS A 105 6.32 -33.11 -10.54
C LYS A 105 7.79 -32.80 -10.76
N CYS A 106 8.66 -33.27 -9.87
CA CYS A 106 10.10 -33.01 -9.89
C CYS A 106 10.88 -34.26 -10.33
N TYR A 107 11.55 -34.17 -11.47
CA TYR A 107 12.40 -35.21 -12.05
C TYR A 107 13.86 -34.97 -11.63
N VAL A 108 14.39 -35.84 -10.76
CA VAL A 108 15.75 -35.72 -10.20
C VAL A 108 16.80 -36.02 -11.28
N LYS A 109 17.82 -35.18 -11.40
CA LYS A 109 18.93 -35.37 -12.34
C LYS A 109 19.87 -36.46 -11.82
N LYS A 110 20.27 -37.40 -12.68
CA LYS A 110 21.02 -38.63 -12.30
C LYS A 110 22.50 -38.42 -11.98
N ASP A 111 23.06 -37.28 -12.34
CA ASP A 111 24.49 -36.96 -12.27
C ASP A 111 24.86 -36.12 -11.04
N GLN A 112 23.91 -35.86 -10.14
CA GLN A 112 24.14 -35.04 -8.96
C GLN A 112 24.81 -35.85 -7.86
N LYS A 113 25.86 -35.29 -7.26
CA LYS A 113 26.69 -35.95 -6.24
C LYS A 113 26.90 -35.03 -5.04
N TRP A 114 27.04 -35.65 -3.87
CA TRP A 114 27.56 -35.05 -2.67
C TRP A 114 29.09 -34.86 -2.77
N SER A 115 29.66 -34.08 -1.85
CA SER A 115 31.09 -33.74 -1.83
C SER A 115 32.02 -34.94 -1.61
N ASP A 116 31.50 -36.05 -1.08
CA ASP A 116 32.22 -37.32 -0.96
C ASP A 116 32.13 -38.20 -2.21
N GLY A 117 31.39 -37.76 -3.23
CA GLY A 117 31.16 -38.46 -4.50
C GLY A 117 29.97 -39.41 -4.51
N THR A 118 29.27 -39.59 -3.39
CA THR A 118 28.04 -40.39 -3.34
C THR A 118 26.91 -39.69 -4.11
N PRO A 119 26.01 -40.44 -4.79
CA PRO A 119 24.92 -39.84 -5.54
C PRO A 119 23.88 -39.20 -4.60
N ILE A 120 23.26 -38.11 -5.04
CA ILE A 120 22.06 -37.57 -4.38
C ILE A 120 20.88 -38.46 -4.75
N THR A 121 20.15 -38.96 -3.76
CA THR A 121 19.07 -39.95 -3.94
C THR A 121 17.69 -39.36 -3.66
N THR A 122 16.65 -40.03 -4.15
CA THR A 122 15.25 -39.72 -3.79
C THR A 122 15.03 -39.85 -2.27
N GLU A 123 15.71 -40.78 -1.60
CA GLU A 123 15.61 -40.94 -0.15
C GLU A 123 16.11 -39.71 0.62
N ASP A 124 17.17 -39.04 0.14
CA ASP A 124 17.68 -37.80 0.74
C ASP A 124 16.63 -36.68 0.65
N ILE A 125 15.98 -36.58 -0.52
CA ILE A 125 14.96 -35.56 -0.77
C ILE A 125 13.73 -35.82 0.11
N LEU A 126 13.22 -37.06 0.14
CA LEU A 126 12.07 -37.42 0.98
C LEU A 126 12.37 -37.22 2.47
N ALA A 127 13.56 -37.60 2.95
CA ALA A 127 13.96 -37.40 4.34
C ALA A 127 14.04 -35.90 4.70
N THR A 128 14.53 -35.07 3.78
CA THR A 128 14.57 -33.61 3.95
C THR A 128 13.17 -33.05 4.12
N TYR A 129 12.26 -33.35 3.20
CA TYR A 129 10.90 -32.81 3.24
C TYR A 129 10.07 -33.38 4.39
N ASP A 130 10.24 -34.65 4.75
CA ASP A 130 9.66 -35.25 5.96
C ASP A 130 10.06 -34.47 7.21
N MET A 131 11.36 -34.15 7.36
CA MET A 131 11.83 -33.34 8.49
C MET A 131 11.20 -31.95 8.49
N LEU A 132 11.13 -31.29 7.33
CA LEU A 132 10.52 -29.95 7.23
C LEU A 132 9.02 -29.98 7.54
N GLN A 133 8.31 -31.06 7.23
CA GLN A 133 6.88 -31.24 7.54
C GLN A 133 6.62 -31.58 9.01
N ASN A 134 7.46 -32.43 9.60
CA ASN A 134 7.15 -33.09 10.87
C ASN A 134 7.94 -32.54 12.07
N ASN A 135 8.99 -31.73 11.86
CA ASN A 135 9.80 -31.16 12.93
C ASN A 135 9.55 -29.63 13.12
N ASP A 136 9.67 -29.15 14.35
CA ASP A 136 9.52 -27.73 14.70
C ASP A 136 10.77 -26.87 14.50
N ILE A 137 11.88 -27.44 14.00
CA ILE A 137 13.10 -26.68 13.63
C ILE A 137 12.76 -25.53 12.68
N ASN A 138 11.82 -25.74 11.74
CA ASN A 138 11.39 -24.72 10.79
C ASN A 138 9.87 -24.60 10.73
N LYS A 139 9.31 -23.80 11.63
CA LYS A 139 7.85 -23.60 11.75
C LYS A 139 7.22 -23.02 10.47
N THR A 140 7.96 -22.19 9.74
CA THR A 140 7.49 -21.61 8.47
C THR A 140 7.35 -22.68 7.42
N ALA A 141 8.39 -23.48 7.20
CA ALA A 141 8.35 -24.58 6.24
C ALA A 141 7.27 -25.62 6.60
N LYS A 142 7.19 -25.99 7.88
CA LYS A 142 6.15 -26.88 8.41
C LYS A 142 4.75 -26.39 8.04
N LYS A 143 4.44 -25.12 8.32
CA LYS A 143 3.14 -24.52 8.00
C LYS A 143 2.83 -24.50 6.50
N VAL A 144 3.84 -24.25 5.66
CA VAL A 144 3.66 -24.25 4.19
C VAL A 144 3.42 -25.67 3.68
N LEU A 145 4.11 -26.67 4.25
CA LEU A 145 4.07 -28.05 3.78
C LEU A 145 3.02 -28.93 4.47
N GLU A 146 2.36 -28.49 5.55
CA GLU A 146 1.43 -29.32 6.35
C GLU A 146 0.24 -29.89 5.56
N ASN A 147 -0.16 -29.20 4.47
CA ASN A 147 -1.26 -29.60 3.59
C ASN A 147 -0.79 -30.12 2.22
N ILE A 148 0.51 -30.43 2.10
CA ILE A 148 1.14 -30.93 0.88
C ILE A 148 1.51 -32.40 1.09
N THR A 149 1.05 -33.28 0.22
CA THR A 149 1.46 -34.67 0.16
C THR A 149 2.67 -34.79 -0.74
N ILE A 150 3.75 -35.40 -0.25
CA ILE A 150 5.02 -35.57 -0.99
C ILE A 150 5.28 -37.06 -1.14
N GLN A 151 5.31 -37.55 -2.37
CA GLN A 151 5.41 -38.98 -2.67
C GLN A 151 6.40 -39.25 -3.81
N ASP A 152 7.09 -40.38 -3.73
CA ASP A 152 7.90 -40.91 -4.82
C ASP A 152 7.02 -41.75 -5.77
N GLN A 153 6.98 -41.35 -7.04
CA GLN A 153 6.27 -42.06 -8.11
C GLN A 153 7.22 -42.92 -8.96
N GLY A 154 8.46 -43.10 -8.52
CA GLY A 154 9.52 -43.84 -9.21
C GLY A 154 10.29 -42.99 -10.22
N GLU A 155 9.60 -42.37 -11.18
CA GLU A 155 10.25 -41.49 -12.17
C GLU A 155 10.42 -40.04 -11.68
N TYR A 156 9.56 -39.61 -10.76
CA TYR A 156 9.53 -38.25 -10.25
C TYR A 156 9.01 -38.22 -8.82
N ILE A 157 9.34 -37.15 -8.11
CA ILE A 157 8.77 -36.81 -6.80
C ILE A 157 7.58 -35.89 -7.04
N GLU A 158 6.43 -36.25 -6.47
CA GLU A 158 5.18 -35.54 -6.64
C GLU A 158 4.80 -34.80 -5.36
N PHE A 159 4.52 -33.50 -5.51
CA PHE A 159 3.94 -32.67 -4.47
C PHE A 159 2.49 -32.38 -4.87
N THR A 160 1.53 -32.83 -4.08
CA THR A 160 0.09 -32.63 -4.33
C THR A 160 -0.60 -32.01 -3.13
N GLY A 161 -1.49 -31.05 -3.36
CA GLY A 161 -2.28 -30.47 -2.29
C GLY A 161 -2.78 -29.06 -2.60
N LYS A 162 -3.37 -28.43 -1.58
CA LYS A 162 -3.76 -27.02 -1.67
C LYS A 162 -2.53 -26.14 -1.46
N ALA A 163 -1.79 -25.92 -2.54
CA ALA A 163 -0.62 -25.06 -2.55
C ALA A 163 -0.97 -23.60 -2.87
N ASP A 164 -0.17 -22.68 -2.31
CA ASP A 164 -0.04 -21.30 -2.77
C ASP A 164 1.38 -21.09 -3.31
N VAL A 165 1.66 -19.92 -3.89
CA VAL A 165 2.99 -19.57 -4.44
C VAL A 165 4.14 -19.75 -3.45
N LEU A 166 3.86 -19.70 -2.13
CA LEU A 166 4.83 -19.97 -1.06
C LEU A 166 5.42 -21.40 -1.09
N VAL A 167 4.75 -22.37 -1.73
CA VAL A 167 5.33 -23.71 -1.90
C VAL A 167 6.60 -23.66 -2.75
N LEU A 168 6.74 -22.66 -3.63
CA LEU A 168 7.92 -22.51 -4.47
C LEU A 168 9.17 -22.15 -3.65
N ASP A 169 9.01 -21.47 -2.51
CA ASP A 169 10.12 -21.24 -1.57
C ASP A 169 10.66 -22.57 -1.05
N MET A 170 9.79 -23.55 -0.79
CA MET A 170 10.19 -24.86 -0.29
C MET A 170 11.00 -25.65 -1.33
N LEU A 171 10.89 -25.32 -2.62
CA LEU A 171 11.66 -25.96 -3.70
C LEU A 171 13.08 -25.38 -3.85
N ILE A 172 13.35 -24.21 -3.25
CA ILE A 172 14.69 -23.59 -3.21
C ILE A 172 15.42 -23.84 -1.87
N TYR A 173 14.82 -24.61 -0.97
CA TYR A 173 15.45 -24.98 0.29
C TYR A 173 16.55 -26.04 0.08
N PRO A 174 17.61 -26.03 0.91
CA PRO A 174 18.67 -27.03 0.87
C PRO A 174 18.14 -28.47 0.94
N ILE A 175 18.57 -29.32 0.01
CA ILE A 175 18.45 -30.77 0.15
C ILE A 175 19.56 -31.27 1.07
N ILE A 176 19.20 -32.16 1.98
CA ILE A 176 20.04 -32.65 3.07
C ILE A 176 20.16 -34.17 2.91
N GLN A 177 21.38 -34.69 3.02
CA GLN A 177 21.59 -36.14 3.01
C GLN A 177 20.83 -36.79 4.18
N LYS A 178 20.23 -37.95 3.94
CA LYS A 178 19.41 -38.69 4.92
C LYS A 178 20.10 -38.90 6.28
N ASP A 179 21.37 -39.31 6.29
CA ASP A 179 22.12 -39.52 7.54
C ASP A 179 22.35 -38.20 8.32
N VAL A 180 22.49 -37.09 7.59
CA VAL A 180 22.60 -35.75 8.19
C VAL A 180 21.26 -35.29 8.75
N VAL A 181 20.14 -35.60 8.07
CA VAL A 181 18.78 -35.37 8.59
C VAL A 181 18.61 -36.05 9.95
N GLU A 182 19.02 -37.31 10.10
CA GLU A 182 18.92 -38.03 11.38
C GLU A 182 19.80 -37.41 12.47
N LYS A 183 21.02 -36.95 12.13
CA LYS A 183 21.87 -36.19 13.09
C LYS A 183 21.22 -34.88 13.52
N ILE A 184 20.55 -34.17 12.61
CA ILE A 184 19.83 -32.92 12.92
C ILE A 184 18.65 -33.22 13.84
N LYS A 185 17.82 -34.22 13.53
CA LYS A 185 16.68 -34.63 14.36
C LYS A 185 17.12 -35.01 15.79
N ASN A 186 18.29 -35.63 15.93
CA ASN A 186 18.86 -36.04 17.21
C ASN A 186 19.70 -34.96 17.91
N ASN A 187 19.77 -33.73 17.38
CA ASN A 187 20.59 -32.64 17.91
C ASN A 187 22.09 -32.98 18.05
N THR A 188 22.61 -33.89 17.21
CA THR A 188 24.03 -34.28 17.19
C THR A 188 24.78 -33.72 15.97
N PHE A 189 24.12 -32.92 15.13
CA PHE A 189 24.70 -32.33 13.93
C PHE A 189 25.80 -31.31 14.25
N THR A 190 26.91 -31.42 13.53
CA THR A 190 27.97 -30.41 13.45
C THR A 190 28.20 -30.01 12.00
N ILE A 191 28.80 -28.84 11.75
CA ILE A 191 29.06 -28.38 10.38
C ILE A 191 29.99 -29.33 9.59
N GLY A 192 30.87 -30.06 10.28
CA GLY A 192 31.72 -31.06 9.64
C GLY A 192 30.94 -32.27 9.12
N ASP A 193 29.73 -32.51 9.62
CA ASP A 193 28.84 -33.56 9.12
C ASP A 193 28.14 -33.18 7.80
N ASN A 194 28.16 -31.89 7.44
CA ASN A 194 27.41 -31.41 6.27
C ASN A 194 28.12 -31.80 4.97
N LEU A 195 27.63 -32.86 4.32
CA LEU A 195 28.04 -33.16 2.95
C LEU A 195 27.45 -32.12 1.99
N SER A 196 28.34 -31.44 1.29
CA SER A 196 27.96 -30.35 0.39
C SER A 196 27.60 -30.88 -0.99
N ALA A 197 26.47 -30.42 -1.53
CA ALA A 197 26.15 -30.54 -2.96
C ALA A 197 26.53 -29.25 -3.74
N GLY A 198 26.86 -28.18 -3.02
CA GLY A 198 27.16 -26.85 -3.57
C GLY A 198 28.50 -26.76 -4.29
N ALA A 199 28.81 -25.55 -4.77
CA ALA A 199 30.07 -25.26 -5.45
C ALA A 199 31.28 -25.23 -4.51
N TYR A 200 31.04 -25.15 -3.20
CA TYR A 200 32.07 -25.09 -2.17
C TYR A 200 31.77 -26.07 -1.04
N ILE A 201 32.78 -26.43 -0.27
CA ILE A 201 32.70 -27.25 0.93
C ILE A 201 33.23 -26.47 2.13
N PHE A 202 32.71 -26.75 3.31
CA PHE A 202 33.26 -26.19 4.55
C PHE A 202 34.70 -26.69 4.74
N ASP A 203 35.62 -25.78 5.03
CA ASP A 203 37.03 -26.11 5.29
C ASP A 203 37.33 -26.04 6.79
N LYS A 204 37.16 -24.86 7.39
CA LYS A 204 37.46 -24.64 8.81
C LYS A 204 36.78 -23.42 9.39
N ARG A 205 36.73 -23.41 10.72
CA ARG A 205 36.34 -22.29 11.58
C ARG A 205 37.49 -21.99 12.54
N GLU A 206 37.91 -20.74 12.65
CA GLU A 206 39.03 -20.33 13.51
C GLU A 206 38.85 -18.91 14.03
N MET A 207 39.34 -18.63 15.23
CA MET A 207 39.43 -17.25 15.74
C MET A 207 40.68 -16.59 15.17
N ASP A 208 40.57 -15.34 14.70
CA ASP A 208 41.71 -14.51 14.35
C ASP A 208 41.92 -13.41 15.41
N PRO A 209 42.91 -13.57 16.31
CA PRO A 209 43.22 -12.58 17.34
C PRO A 209 43.66 -11.23 16.77
N LYS A 210 44.23 -11.17 15.55
CA LYS A 210 44.75 -9.93 14.97
C LYS A 210 43.62 -9.02 14.51
N SER A 211 42.59 -9.59 13.89
CA SER A 211 41.41 -8.86 13.42
C SER A 211 40.26 -8.85 14.43
N ASN A 212 40.43 -9.47 15.60
CA ASN A 212 39.39 -9.67 16.61
C ASN A 212 38.08 -10.22 16.00
N SER A 213 38.22 -11.20 15.11
CA SER A 213 37.11 -11.72 14.31
C SER A 213 37.14 -13.23 14.27
N GLU A 214 35.98 -13.85 14.29
CA GLU A 214 35.86 -15.27 14.00
C GLU A 214 35.79 -15.49 12.48
N LYS A 215 36.53 -16.47 11.96
CA LYS A 215 36.62 -16.76 10.53
C LYS A 215 36.01 -18.11 10.20
N MET A 216 35.28 -18.16 9.10
CA MET A 216 34.76 -19.39 8.50
C MET A 216 35.18 -19.46 7.03
N SER A 217 35.82 -20.55 6.65
CA SER A 217 36.37 -20.73 5.31
C SER A 217 35.67 -21.84 4.53
N PHE A 218 35.52 -21.62 3.24
CA PHE A 218 35.00 -22.59 2.28
C PHE A 218 35.94 -22.71 1.09
N ILE A 219 36.18 -23.93 0.63
CA ILE A 219 37.02 -24.23 -0.54
C ILE A 219 36.19 -24.86 -1.64
N ARG A 220 36.63 -24.72 -2.89
CA ARG A 220 35.89 -25.27 -4.03
C ARG A 220 35.62 -26.78 -3.87
N ASN A 221 34.40 -27.19 -4.18
CA ASN A 221 33.99 -28.57 -4.25
C ASN A 221 34.43 -29.19 -5.59
N ILE A 222 35.41 -30.09 -5.56
CA ILE A 222 35.93 -30.76 -6.76
C ILE A 222 34.93 -31.73 -7.40
N GLN A 223 33.91 -32.18 -6.66
CA GLN A 223 32.85 -33.03 -7.20
C GLN A 223 31.80 -32.21 -7.97
N ASN A 224 31.76 -30.89 -7.77
CA ASN A 224 30.88 -30.01 -8.51
C ASN A 224 31.48 -29.74 -9.90
N THR A 225 30.81 -30.22 -10.94
CA THR A 225 31.29 -30.15 -12.32
C THR A 225 30.97 -28.82 -13.02
N ASN A 226 30.40 -27.83 -12.31
CA ASN A 226 30.14 -26.52 -12.89
C ASN A 226 31.46 -25.74 -13.10
N THR A 227 31.87 -25.63 -14.37
CA THR A 227 33.12 -24.98 -14.80
C THR A 227 33.09 -23.46 -14.74
N GLN A 228 32.00 -22.83 -14.30
CA GLN A 228 31.87 -21.37 -14.25
C GLN A 228 32.19 -20.76 -12.88
N ASN A 229 32.53 -21.58 -11.87
CA ASN A 229 32.95 -21.11 -10.56
C ASN A 229 34.47 -20.86 -10.53
N TYR A 230 34.92 -19.60 -10.55
CA TYR A 230 36.35 -19.26 -10.63
C TYR A 230 37.05 -19.04 -9.31
N ILE A 231 36.35 -18.74 -8.21
CA ILE A 231 36.99 -18.51 -6.91
C ILE A 231 37.45 -19.84 -6.30
N GLY A 232 38.66 -19.83 -5.72
CA GLY A 232 39.23 -21.02 -5.07
C GLY A 232 38.79 -21.16 -3.60
N ARG A 233 38.68 -20.04 -2.89
CA ARG A 233 38.36 -19.98 -1.46
C ARG A 233 37.54 -18.73 -1.11
N TYR A 234 36.53 -18.92 -0.27
CA TYR A 234 35.84 -17.83 0.41
C TYR A 234 36.17 -17.87 1.90
N THR A 235 36.46 -16.70 2.47
CA THR A 235 36.71 -16.55 3.91
C THR A 235 35.77 -15.48 4.46
N PHE A 236 34.85 -15.90 5.31
CA PHE A 236 33.89 -15.03 6.00
C PHE A 236 34.48 -14.64 7.35
N SER A 237 34.64 -13.34 7.60
CA SER A 237 35.16 -12.79 8.85
C SER A 237 34.03 -12.07 9.59
N PHE A 238 33.70 -12.57 10.77
CA PHE A 238 32.62 -12.10 11.64
C PHE A 238 33.20 -11.18 12.71
N PHE A 239 32.90 -9.90 12.60
CA PHE A 239 33.37 -8.84 13.49
C PHE A 239 32.31 -8.52 14.53
N ASN A 240 32.75 -8.25 15.76
CA ASN A 240 31.84 -7.96 16.88
C ASN A 240 31.08 -6.64 16.70
N ASN A 241 31.66 -5.67 15.99
CA ASN A 241 31.09 -4.35 15.81
C ASN A 241 31.63 -3.66 14.53
N LYS A 242 31.02 -2.52 14.19
CA LYS A 242 31.40 -1.67 13.06
C LYS A 242 32.88 -1.24 13.09
N ASN A 243 33.42 -0.87 14.26
CA ASN A 243 34.78 -0.36 14.36
C ASN A 243 35.82 -1.43 14.02
N ASP A 244 35.62 -2.65 14.52
CA ASP A 244 36.51 -3.79 14.23
C ASP A 244 36.52 -4.12 12.74
N LEU A 245 35.35 -4.10 12.07
CA LEU A 245 35.26 -4.30 10.62
C LEU A 245 35.99 -3.17 9.87
N LEU A 246 35.72 -1.91 10.22
CA LEU A 246 36.31 -0.76 9.54
C LEU A 246 37.83 -0.69 9.69
N ALA A 247 38.37 -1.09 10.84
CA ALA A 247 39.81 -1.20 11.07
C ALA A 247 40.46 -2.25 10.15
N ASN A 248 39.72 -3.30 9.79
CA ASN A 248 40.18 -4.40 8.96
C ASN A 248 39.70 -4.33 7.50
N LYS A 249 39.02 -3.26 7.08
CA LYS A 249 38.38 -3.14 5.74
C LYS A 249 39.35 -3.38 4.57
N ASN A 250 40.63 -3.07 4.74
CA ASN A 250 41.65 -3.26 3.71
C ASN A 250 42.02 -4.75 3.49
N SER A 251 41.62 -5.64 4.38
CA SER A 251 41.77 -7.10 4.18
C SER A 251 40.58 -7.74 3.47
N LEU A 252 39.49 -6.99 3.29
CA LEU A 252 38.23 -7.48 2.76
C LEU A 252 38.12 -7.21 1.25
N ASN A 253 37.40 -8.08 0.55
CA ASN A 253 36.98 -7.90 -0.83
C ASN A 253 35.49 -7.55 -0.91
N ILE A 254 34.69 -8.05 0.04
CA ILE A 254 33.26 -7.75 0.14
C ILE A 254 32.94 -7.35 1.57
N VAL A 255 32.13 -6.31 1.75
CA VAL A 255 31.51 -5.98 3.05
C VAL A 255 30.01 -6.22 2.93
N PHE A 256 29.51 -7.14 3.74
CA PHE A 256 28.11 -7.56 3.73
C PHE A 256 27.18 -6.45 4.25
N PRO A 257 25.93 -6.34 3.77
CA PRO A 257 25.02 -5.29 4.20
C PRO A 257 24.79 -5.27 5.71
N ASN A 258 24.85 -4.09 6.31
CA ASN A 258 24.55 -3.87 7.71
C ASN A 258 24.04 -2.44 7.94
N ASN A 259 22.96 -2.28 8.70
CA ASN A 259 22.30 -1.00 8.96
C ASN A 259 23.15 0.00 9.75
N THR A 260 24.25 -0.43 10.37
CA THR A 260 25.17 0.47 11.07
C THR A 260 26.21 1.11 10.15
N ILE A 261 26.38 0.63 8.91
CA ILE A 261 27.39 1.12 7.96
C ILE A 261 26.74 2.10 6.97
N ASP A 262 26.74 3.39 7.32
CA ASP A 262 26.17 4.44 6.46
C ASP A 262 26.98 4.69 5.18
N SER A 263 28.31 4.56 5.26
CA SER A 263 29.22 4.65 4.12
C SER A 263 30.55 3.98 4.44
N LEU A 264 31.23 3.51 3.39
CA LEU A 264 32.60 3.00 3.47
C LEU A 264 33.53 3.97 2.73
N SER A 265 34.11 4.94 3.43
CA SER A 265 35.05 5.90 2.83
C SER A 265 36.30 5.18 2.30
N SER A 266 36.29 4.78 1.02
CA SER A 266 37.36 4.06 0.36
C SER A 266 37.20 4.12 -1.17
N ALA A 267 38.24 4.55 -1.89
CA ALA A 267 38.25 4.54 -3.36
C ALA A 267 38.36 3.11 -3.96
N ARG A 268 38.62 2.10 -3.12
CA ARG A 268 38.80 0.68 -3.52
C ARG A 268 37.48 -0.06 -3.72
N PHE A 269 36.42 0.36 -3.03
CA PHE A 269 35.13 -0.32 -3.06
C PHE A 269 34.12 0.46 -3.89
N ASP A 270 33.31 -0.26 -4.65
CA ASP A 270 32.09 0.24 -5.27
C ASP A 270 30.89 -0.11 -4.38
N GLU A 271 29.89 0.78 -4.35
CA GLU A 271 28.62 0.55 -3.65
C GLU A 271 27.63 -0.13 -4.58
N TYR A 272 27.16 -1.31 -4.19
CA TYR A 272 26.06 -2.00 -4.84
C TYR A 272 24.81 -1.91 -3.95
N LYS A 273 23.88 -1.03 -4.35
CA LYS A 273 22.61 -0.81 -3.66
C LYS A 273 21.51 -1.65 -4.30
N PHE A 274 20.76 -2.35 -3.47
CA PHE A 274 19.59 -3.13 -3.88
C PHE A 274 18.51 -3.05 -2.81
N ILE A 275 17.29 -3.46 -3.15
CA ILE A 275 16.17 -3.59 -2.21
C ILE A 275 15.71 -5.04 -2.15
N PHE A 276 15.10 -5.43 -1.02
CA PHE A 276 14.27 -6.63 -0.95
C PHE A 276 12.87 -6.32 -1.50
N PRO A 277 12.07 -7.34 -1.90
CA PRO A 277 10.68 -7.17 -2.31
C PRO A 277 9.77 -6.89 -1.09
N GLU A 278 10.19 -5.91 -0.29
CA GLU A 278 9.58 -5.49 0.96
C GLU A 278 9.48 -3.97 0.98
N TYR A 279 8.35 -3.44 1.45
CA TYR A 279 8.14 -2.01 1.52
C TYR A 279 7.03 -1.61 2.47
N ILE A 280 7.06 -0.35 2.86
CA ILE A 280 6.03 0.28 3.69
C ILE A 280 4.90 0.75 2.79
N SER A 281 3.67 0.59 3.24
CA SER A 281 2.49 0.99 2.50
C SER A 281 1.36 1.47 3.39
N LEU A 282 0.53 2.35 2.83
CA LEU A 282 -0.72 2.81 3.42
C LEU A 282 -1.89 2.19 2.66
N PHE A 283 -2.76 1.48 3.37
CA PHE A 283 -4.03 0.98 2.84
C PHE A 283 -5.19 1.82 3.37
N LEU A 284 -6.16 2.12 2.50
CA LEU A 284 -7.42 2.76 2.85
C LEU A 284 -8.53 1.71 2.81
N ASN A 285 -9.24 1.54 3.92
CA ASN A 285 -10.30 0.54 4.05
C ASN A 285 -11.54 0.97 3.27
N ALA A 286 -11.86 0.22 2.22
CA ALA A 286 -12.93 0.56 1.29
C ALA A 286 -14.34 0.52 1.90
N ASP A 287 -14.53 -0.22 2.99
CA ASP A 287 -15.79 -0.28 3.74
C ASP A 287 -15.96 0.94 4.68
N LYS A 288 -14.89 1.68 4.97
CA LYS A 288 -14.87 2.76 5.98
C LYS A 288 -14.61 4.14 5.38
N VAL A 289 -14.04 4.21 4.18
CA VAL A 289 -13.67 5.46 3.52
C VAL A 289 -14.28 5.50 2.12
N ASP A 290 -15.13 6.49 1.89
CA ASP A 290 -15.81 6.75 0.60
C ASP A 290 -14.81 6.86 -0.56
N SER A 291 -15.18 6.38 -1.76
CA SER A 291 -14.28 6.34 -2.92
C SER A 291 -13.76 7.70 -3.36
N GLU A 292 -14.59 8.74 -3.33
CA GLU A 292 -14.14 10.09 -3.71
C GLU A 292 -13.23 10.67 -2.63
N LEU A 293 -13.57 10.44 -1.36
CA LEU A 293 -12.72 10.82 -0.24
C LEU A 293 -11.35 10.12 -0.31
N ARG A 294 -11.30 8.82 -0.62
CA ARG A 294 -10.03 8.10 -0.81
C ARG A 294 -9.15 8.75 -1.88
N SER A 295 -9.75 9.14 -3.01
CA SER A 295 -9.03 9.83 -4.09
C SER A 295 -8.47 11.18 -3.63
N ILE A 296 -9.21 11.97 -2.85
CA ILE A 296 -8.72 13.24 -2.31
C ILE A 296 -7.59 13.01 -1.32
N LEU A 297 -7.76 12.07 -0.39
CA LEU A 297 -6.76 11.74 0.62
C LEU A 297 -5.45 11.35 -0.03
N LEU A 298 -5.44 10.33 -0.89
CA LEU A 298 -4.23 9.86 -1.56
C LEU A 298 -3.64 10.93 -2.50
N GLY A 299 -4.49 11.65 -3.23
CA GLY A 299 -4.04 12.71 -4.13
C GLY A 299 -3.49 13.94 -3.41
N SER A 300 -3.87 14.18 -2.16
CA SER A 300 -3.28 15.25 -1.34
C SER A 300 -1.87 14.86 -0.83
N LEU A 301 -1.64 13.56 -0.61
CA LEU A 301 -0.38 13.02 -0.10
C LEU A 301 0.75 13.05 -1.13
N THR A 302 0.44 13.16 -2.43
CA THR A 302 1.46 13.27 -3.49
C THR A 302 2.30 14.55 -3.39
N LYS A 303 1.82 15.56 -2.66
CA LYS A 303 2.50 16.84 -2.44
C LYS A 303 3.32 16.87 -1.15
N VAL A 304 3.30 15.79 -0.38
CA VAL A 304 3.95 15.71 0.93
C VAL A 304 5.35 15.15 0.78
N SER A 305 6.33 15.90 1.27
CA SER A 305 7.68 15.39 1.50
C SER A 305 7.76 14.86 2.93
N PHE A 306 7.82 13.55 3.10
CA PHE A 306 7.94 12.91 4.41
C PHE A 306 9.40 12.97 4.88
N SER A 307 9.66 13.62 6.01
CA SER A 307 11.02 13.72 6.56
C SER A 307 11.56 12.36 7.02
N SER A 308 10.65 11.43 7.30
CA SER A 308 10.93 10.04 7.65
C SER A 308 11.41 9.18 6.48
N LEU A 309 11.25 9.63 5.22
CA LEU A 309 11.60 8.89 4.01
C LEU A 309 12.74 9.60 3.26
N ASN A 310 13.90 8.96 3.14
CA ASN A 310 15.09 9.56 2.54
C ASN A 310 15.59 8.75 1.34
N GLU A 311 15.66 9.36 0.16
CA GLU A 311 16.10 8.71 -1.09
C GLU A 311 17.57 8.23 -1.06
N ALA A 312 18.41 8.74 -0.15
CA ALA A 312 19.76 8.25 0.04
C ALA A 312 19.81 6.86 0.70
N THR A 313 18.83 6.56 1.56
CA THR A 313 18.77 5.34 2.38
C THR A 313 17.72 4.33 1.89
N GLY A 314 16.93 4.66 0.87
CA GLY A 314 15.96 3.75 0.26
C GLY A 314 15.24 4.33 -0.95
N LYS A 315 14.45 3.48 -1.60
CA LYS A 315 13.68 3.82 -2.81
C LYS A 315 12.27 4.27 -2.43
N LEU A 316 11.88 5.48 -2.82
CA LEU A 316 10.48 5.89 -2.82
C LEU A 316 9.72 5.11 -3.90
N LEU A 317 8.57 4.53 -3.52
CA LEU A 317 7.80 3.68 -4.41
C LEU A 317 6.57 4.39 -4.94
N LYS A 318 6.25 4.15 -6.22
CA LYS A 318 5.08 4.72 -6.89
C LYS A 318 3.95 3.73 -7.10
N ASN A 319 4.25 2.43 -7.00
CA ASN A 319 3.32 1.33 -7.12
C ASN A 319 3.91 0.03 -6.51
N PRO A 320 3.12 -1.06 -6.35
CA PRO A 320 3.56 -2.27 -5.66
C PRO A 320 4.50 -3.18 -6.48
N PHE A 321 4.81 -2.84 -7.74
CA PHE A 321 5.71 -3.58 -8.63
C PHE A 321 7.07 -2.89 -8.84
N PHE A 322 7.39 -1.89 -8.02
CA PHE A 322 8.67 -1.17 -8.04
C PHE A 322 9.01 -0.44 -9.36
N THR A 323 8.03 -0.20 -10.23
CA THR A 323 8.18 0.58 -11.47
C THR A 323 7.97 2.07 -11.22
N ASP A 324 8.27 2.90 -12.23
CA ASP A 324 8.17 4.36 -12.11
C ASP A 324 6.75 4.93 -12.39
N GLU A 325 5.79 4.07 -12.71
CA GLU A 325 4.40 4.44 -12.95
C GLU A 325 3.68 4.76 -11.63
N SER A 326 2.99 5.90 -11.54
CA SER A 326 2.22 6.26 -10.36
C SER A 326 0.77 5.77 -10.45
N ILE A 327 0.33 5.08 -9.41
CA ILE A 327 -1.09 4.73 -9.20
C ILE A 327 -1.86 5.79 -8.39
N LEU A 328 -1.18 6.84 -7.91
CA LEU A 328 -1.82 7.89 -7.14
C LEU A 328 -2.52 8.90 -8.07
N PRO A 329 -3.66 9.47 -7.65
CA PRO A 329 -4.41 10.42 -8.48
C PRO A 329 -3.64 11.74 -8.64
N GLU A 330 -3.65 12.26 -9.87
CA GLU A 330 -3.00 13.51 -10.24
C GLU A 330 -3.79 14.69 -9.65
N ASN A 331 -3.36 15.14 -8.47
CA ASN A 331 -3.97 16.22 -7.67
C ASN A 331 -5.35 15.85 -7.12
N GLY A 332 -5.36 15.31 -5.89
CA GLY A 332 -6.61 15.16 -5.13
C GLY A 332 -7.33 16.50 -5.09
N ASP A 333 -8.45 16.61 -5.81
CA ASP A 333 -9.16 17.88 -6.00
C ASP A 333 -9.82 18.29 -4.69
N THR A 334 -9.06 18.97 -3.83
CA THR A 334 -9.51 19.41 -2.52
C THR A 334 -10.68 20.38 -2.61
N THR A 335 -10.97 20.95 -3.79
CA THR A 335 -12.16 21.81 -3.99
C THR A 335 -13.46 21.02 -3.84
N LYS A 336 -13.43 19.71 -4.08
CA LYS A 336 -14.59 18.81 -3.90
C LYS A 336 -14.81 18.38 -2.46
N MET A 337 -13.87 18.67 -1.55
CA MET A 337 -13.93 18.21 -0.16
C MET A 337 -15.22 18.65 0.52
N GLU A 338 -15.63 19.92 0.38
CA GLU A 338 -16.86 20.41 1.00
C GLU A 338 -18.12 19.71 0.48
N ALA A 339 -18.17 19.41 -0.82
CA ALA A 339 -19.29 18.71 -1.44
C ALA A 339 -19.40 17.26 -0.95
N ILE A 340 -18.27 16.55 -0.88
CA ILE A 340 -18.21 15.17 -0.38
C ILE A 340 -18.56 15.11 1.10
N MET A 341 -17.99 16.00 1.91
CA MET A 341 -18.32 16.06 3.34
C MET A 341 -19.81 16.32 3.55
N LYS A 342 -20.40 17.24 2.77
CA LYS A 342 -21.84 17.50 2.81
C LYS A 342 -22.66 16.27 2.41
N HIS A 343 -22.24 15.52 1.39
CA HIS A 343 -22.87 14.24 1.01
C HIS A 343 -22.81 13.21 2.14
N LEU A 344 -21.70 13.15 2.87
CA LEU A 344 -21.52 12.30 4.05
C LEU A 344 -22.29 12.81 5.30
N GLY A 345 -22.99 13.94 5.21
CA GLY A 345 -23.77 14.52 6.30
C GLY A 345 -22.94 15.39 7.28
N TYR A 346 -21.78 15.85 6.84
CA TYR A 346 -20.86 16.68 7.63
C TYR A 346 -20.65 18.04 6.97
N VAL A 347 -20.66 19.11 7.77
CA VAL A 347 -20.49 20.49 7.31
C VAL A 347 -19.57 21.26 8.24
N LYS A 348 -19.00 22.36 7.76
CA LYS A 348 -18.21 23.25 8.60
C LYS A 348 -19.10 24.07 9.55
N LYS A 349 -18.46 24.62 10.57
CA LYS A 349 -19.07 25.48 11.59
C LYS A 349 -19.90 26.62 10.98
N GLU A 350 -19.40 27.28 9.93
CA GLU A 350 -20.08 28.42 9.30
C GLU A 350 -21.43 28.03 8.71
N VAL A 351 -21.50 26.84 8.11
CA VAL A 351 -22.74 26.30 7.53
C VAL A 351 -23.75 25.97 8.64
N LEU A 352 -23.31 25.32 9.72
CA LEU A 352 -24.15 25.02 10.88
C LEU A 352 -24.75 26.28 11.51
N LEU A 353 -23.97 27.36 11.58
CA LEU A 353 -24.45 28.65 12.06
C LEU A 353 -25.47 29.25 11.09
N SER A 354 -25.18 29.25 9.78
CA SER A 354 -26.07 29.84 8.76
C SER A 354 -27.46 29.20 8.73
N GLU A 355 -27.55 27.87 8.87
CA GLU A 355 -28.81 27.12 8.87
C GLU A 355 -29.74 27.49 10.05
N HIS A 356 -29.20 28.06 11.13
CA HIS A 356 -29.94 28.41 12.35
C HIS A 356 -30.02 29.92 12.61
N THR A 357 -29.38 30.75 11.76
CA THR A 357 -29.46 32.22 11.83
C THR A 357 -30.47 32.84 10.87
N ASP A 358 -31.01 32.09 9.90
CA ASP A 358 -31.92 32.60 8.86
C ASP A 358 -33.40 32.75 9.29
N VAL A 359 -33.70 32.72 10.60
CA VAL A 359 -35.02 33.11 11.12
C VAL A 359 -35.10 34.64 11.13
N LYS A 360 -35.28 35.24 9.95
CA LYS A 360 -35.78 36.62 9.85
C LYS A 360 -37.14 36.68 10.53
N THR A 361 -37.20 37.46 11.59
CA THR A 361 -38.39 37.98 12.27
C THR A 361 -39.25 38.80 11.31
N GLU A 362 -39.89 38.16 10.33
CA GLU A 362 -41.11 38.72 9.75
C GLU A 362 -42.30 38.06 10.45
N THR A 363 -42.72 38.70 11.53
CA THR A 363 -43.98 38.44 12.23
C THR A 363 -45.14 38.76 11.29
N LYS A 364 -45.41 37.93 10.28
CA LYS A 364 -46.71 37.92 9.61
C LYS A 364 -47.69 37.25 10.57
N VAL A 365 -48.23 38.05 11.47
CA VAL A 365 -49.49 37.73 12.15
C VAL A 365 -50.53 37.59 11.04
N VAL A 366 -50.76 36.36 10.57
CA VAL A 366 -51.88 36.06 9.68
C VAL A 366 -53.12 36.38 10.50
N ASN A 367 -53.81 37.46 10.15
CA ASN A 367 -55.04 37.84 10.81
C ASN A 367 -56.12 36.81 10.40
N THR A 368 -56.28 35.75 11.20
CA THR A 368 -57.14 34.60 10.92
C THR A 368 -58.61 34.89 11.18
N GLU A 369 -58.94 36.01 11.81
CA GLU A 369 -60.30 36.33 12.25
C GLU A 369 -61.18 36.95 11.15
N THR A 370 -60.58 37.65 10.18
CA THR A 370 -61.31 38.37 9.15
C THR A 370 -61.15 37.73 7.77
N SER A 371 -62.24 37.72 7.02
CA SER A 371 -62.29 37.34 5.62
C SER A 371 -61.78 38.48 4.75
N ASN A 372 -60.93 38.13 3.78
CA ASN A 372 -60.49 39.07 2.76
C ASN A 372 -61.51 39.22 1.62
N TYR A 373 -62.51 38.34 1.57
CA TYR A 373 -63.43 38.21 0.45
C TYR A 373 -64.89 38.38 0.85
N LEU A 374 -65.28 38.13 2.11
CA LEU A 374 -66.63 38.29 2.64
C LEU A 374 -66.75 39.61 3.41
N PHE A 375 -67.87 40.33 3.22
CA PHE A 375 -68.14 41.59 3.91
C PHE A 375 -69.50 41.65 4.64
N SER A 376 -70.48 40.84 4.24
CA SER A 376 -71.82 40.79 4.87
C SER A 376 -72.17 39.35 5.27
N PRO A 377 -72.82 39.12 6.44
CA PRO A 377 -73.31 40.12 7.40
C PRO A 377 -72.20 40.79 8.23
N SER A 378 -71.00 40.20 8.22
CA SER A 378 -69.77 40.84 8.68
C SER A 378 -68.59 40.29 7.87
N ASN A 379 -67.41 40.89 8.04
CA ASN A 379 -66.17 40.34 7.52
C ASN A 379 -65.52 39.30 8.44
N LYS A 380 -66.19 38.82 9.50
CA LYS A 380 -65.64 37.77 10.36
C LYS A 380 -65.70 36.41 9.67
N LYS A 381 -64.67 35.58 9.82
CA LYS A 381 -64.69 34.19 9.34
C LYS A 381 -65.55 33.27 10.20
N TYR A 382 -65.82 33.66 11.44
CA TYR A 382 -66.76 32.99 12.33
C TYR A 382 -67.89 33.96 12.70
N ILE A 383 -69.12 33.57 12.40
CA ILE A 383 -70.31 34.41 12.59
C ILE A 383 -71.29 33.61 13.45
N VAL A 384 -71.77 34.19 14.55
CA VAL A 384 -72.88 33.63 15.31
C VAL A 384 -74.10 34.50 15.08
N THR A 385 -75.24 33.88 14.81
CA THR A 385 -76.46 34.60 14.41
C THR A 385 -77.70 33.81 14.79
N LYS A 386 -78.82 34.53 14.95
CA LYS A 386 -80.16 33.95 15.12
C LYS A 386 -81.04 34.14 13.88
N GLU A 387 -80.55 34.86 12.88
CA GLU A 387 -81.28 35.12 11.66
C GLU A 387 -81.34 33.84 10.81
N THR A 388 -82.55 33.40 10.47
CA THR A 388 -82.77 32.20 9.66
C THR A 388 -82.64 32.46 8.15
N ASP A 389 -82.38 33.71 7.75
CA ASP A 389 -82.20 34.15 6.37
C ASP A 389 -81.11 35.24 6.30
N ILE A 390 -79.92 34.86 5.84
CA ILE A 390 -78.73 35.71 5.81
C ILE A 390 -78.18 35.79 4.40
N LEU A 391 -77.84 37.00 3.98
CA LEU A 391 -77.13 37.24 2.73
C LEU A 391 -75.62 37.28 2.99
N LEU A 392 -74.91 36.24 2.55
CA LEU A 392 -73.46 36.24 2.45
C LEU A 392 -73.06 37.01 1.20
N SER A 393 -72.38 38.15 1.36
CA SER A 393 -71.92 38.94 0.22
C SER A 393 -70.45 39.32 0.34
N GLY A 394 -69.77 39.38 -0.79
CA GLY A 394 -68.33 39.56 -0.84
C GLY A 394 -67.82 40.07 -2.19
N ASN A 395 -66.51 40.37 -2.26
CA ASN A 395 -65.84 40.73 -3.51
C ASN A 395 -64.82 39.65 -3.91
N ALA A 396 -64.80 39.32 -5.18
CA ALA A 396 -63.77 38.51 -5.81
C ALA A 396 -62.72 39.44 -6.46
N PRO A 397 -61.42 39.09 -6.40
CA PRO A 397 -60.36 39.87 -7.04
C PRO A 397 -60.47 39.85 -8.57
N SER A 398 -59.73 40.76 -9.22
CA SER A 398 -59.63 40.80 -10.69
C SER A 398 -59.09 39.48 -11.26
N GLY A 399 -59.60 39.08 -12.43
CA GLY A 399 -59.22 37.82 -13.08
C GLY A 399 -60.00 36.58 -12.60
N VAL A 400 -60.90 36.73 -11.63
CA VAL A 400 -61.86 35.68 -11.26
C VAL A 400 -62.99 35.64 -12.30
N THR A 401 -63.21 34.44 -12.85
CA THR A 401 -64.21 34.18 -13.90
C THR A 401 -65.46 33.50 -13.36
N GLY A 402 -65.38 32.89 -12.18
CA GLY A 402 -66.51 32.27 -11.47
C GLY A 402 -66.27 32.19 -9.96
N VAL A 403 -67.34 32.25 -9.18
CA VAL A 403 -67.31 32.12 -7.72
C VAL A 403 -68.15 30.93 -7.29
N TYR A 404 -67.61 30.13 -6.36
CA TYR A 404 -68.24 28.93 -5.83
C TYR A 404 -68.36 29.04 -4.31
N ILE A 405 -69.52 28.65 -3.79
CA ILE A 405 -69.76 28.46 -2.35
C ILE A 405 -70.15 27.00 -2.14
N ASN A 406 -69.39 26.24 -1.35
CA ASN A 406 -69.64 24.79 -1.13
C ASN A 406 -69.90 24.03 -2.44
N ASP A 407 -69.03 24.28 -3.43
CA ASP A 407 -69.09 23.69 -4.77
C ASP A 407 -70.25 24.14 -5.66
N TYR A 408 -71.18 24.95 -5.16
CA TYR A 408 -72.22 25.58 -5.96
C TYR A 408 -71.70 26.80 -6.71
N HIS A 409 -71.80 26.80 -8.05
CA HIS A 409 -71.42 27.93 -8.90
C HIS A 409 -72.47 29.05 -8.84
N LEU A 410 -72.07 30.27 -8.45
CA LEU A 410 -72.98 31.39 -8.30
C LEU A 410 -73.38 31.97 -9.66
N LYS A 411 -74.59 31.63 -10.12
CA LYS A 411 -75.12 32.07 -11.42
C LYS A 411 -75.17 33.59 -11.61
N ASN A 412 -75.33 34.34 -10.52
CA ASN A 412 -75.48 35.80 -10.56
C ASN A 412 -74.15 36.54 -10.37
N TYR A 413 -73.01 35.84 -10.32
CA TYR A 413 -71.70 36.48 -10.27
C TYR A 413 -71.31 37.00 -11.66
N SER A 414 -70.83 38.24 -11.73
CA SER A 414 -70.29 38.85 -12.95
C SER A 414 -68.84 39.28 -12.72
N PRO A 415 -67.87 38.83 -13.56
CA PRO A 415 -66.49 39.28 -13.48
C PRO A 415 -66.31 40.80 -13.60
N LYS A 416 -67.30 41.50 -14.20
CA LYS A 416 -67.32 42.95 -14.32
C LYS A 416 -67.67 43.65 -13.00
N GLU A 417 -68.63 43.11 -12.25
CA GLU A 417 -69.09 43.70 -10.99
C GLU A 417 -68.26 43.24 -9.79
N GLN A 418 -67.58 42.09 -9.91
CA GLN A 418 -66.70 41.49 -8.90
C GLN A 418 -67.38 41.19 -7.56
N LYS A 419 -68.69 41.42 -7.43
CA LYS A 419 -69.47 41.13 -6.24
C LYS A 419 -70.14 39.77 -6.36
N PHE A 420 -70.13 39.01 -5.28
CA PHE A 420 -70.85 37.76 -5.19
C PHE A 420 -71.82 37.78 -4.01
N TYR A 421 -72.92 37.04 -4.17
CA TYR A 421 -74.01 36.95 -3.23
C TYR A 421 -74.44 35.49 -3.11
N TYR A 422 -74.62 35.02 -1.88
CA TYR A 422 -75.13 33.70 -1.56
C TYR A 422 -76.09 33.81 -0.38
N ARG A 423 -77.26 33.20 -0.49
CA ARG A 423 -78.30 33.31 0.53
C ARG A 423 -78.31 32.04 1.39
N ALA A 424 -77.89 32.19 2.64
CA ALA A 424 -77.90 31.16 3.67
C ALA A 424 -79.25 31.20 4.38
N LYS A 425 -80.12 30.22 4.12
CA LYS A 425 -81.50 30.22 4.59
C LYS A 425 -81.98 28.81 4.94
N THR A 426 -82.70 28.68 6.05
CA THR A 426 -83.20 27.40 6.57
C THR A 426 -84.23 26.75 5.64
N ASP A 427 -85.19 27.53 5.13
CA ASP A 427 -86.32 27.02 4.35
C ASP A 427 -85.93 26.38 3.01
N ILE A 428 -84.78 26.79 2.46
CA ILE A 428 -84.22 26.27 1.20
C ILE A 428 -83.03 25.32 1.45
N GLY A 429 -82.77 24.98 2.72
CA GLY A 429 -81.74 24.03 3.13
C GLY A 429 -80.30 24.49 2.94
N THR A 430 -80.06 25.76 2.62
CA THR A 430 -78.71 26.32 2.45
C THR A 430 -78.05 26.71 3.78
N MET A 431 -78.79 26.63 4.88
CA MET A 431 -78.34 26.78 6.27
C MET A 431 -79.15 25.83 7.17
N LYS A 432 -78.55 25.31 8.25
CA LYS A 432 -79.20 24.45 9.26
C LYS A 432 -78.92 24.98 10.67
N GLU A 433 -79.68 24.53 11.67
CA GLU A 433 -79.38 24.83 13.07
C GLU A 433 -77.97 24.32 13.45
N GLY A 434 -77.25 25.08 14.29
CA GLY A 434 -75.87 24.78 14.66
C GLY A 434 -74.83 25.26 13.64
N LEU A 435 -73.69 24.56 13.57
CA LEU A 435 -72.53 24.98 12.79
C LEU A 435 -72.70 24.69 11.29
N ASN A 436 -72.61 25.74 10.47
CA ASN A 436 -72.56 25.68 9.02
C ASN A 436 -71.19 26.15 8.53
N THR A 437 -70.73 25.58 7.41
CA THR A 437 -69.44 25.94 6.82
C THR A 437 -69.64 26.28 5.36
N TYR A 438 -69.07 27.40 4.91
CA TYR A 438 -69.14 27.92 3.56
C TYR A 438 -67.73 28.10 3.00
N LYS A 439 -67.32 27.20 2.10
CA LYS A 439 -66.04 27.26 1.39
C LYS A 439 -66.17 28.17 0.19
N ILE A 440 -65.46 29.30 0.20
CA ILE A 440 -65.36 30.23 -0.92
C ILE A 440 -64.23 29.76 -1.83
N ALA A 441 -64.54 29.48 -3.09
CA ALA A 441 -63.56 29.15 -4.11
C ALA A 441 -63.75 30.02 -5.35
N PHE A 442 -62.64 30.38 -5.99
CA PHE A 442 -62.63 31.18 -7.20
C PHE A 442 -62.10 30.37 -8.37
N GLU A 443 -62.68 30.60 -9.54
CA GLU A 443 -62.17 30.07 -10.80
C GLU A 443 -61.30 31.12 -11.49
N ILE A 444 -60.02 30.81 -11.59
CA ILE A 444 -58.99 31.67 -12.17
C ILE A 444 -58.31 30.85 -13.26
N ALA A 445 -58.32 31.35 -14.50
CA ALA A 445 -57.78 30.66 -15.67
C ALA A 445 -58.28 29.20 -15.81
N GLY A 446 -59.58 28.97 -15.59
CA GLY A 446 -60.23 27.67 -15.70
C GLY A 446 -59.93 26.68 -14.57
N LYS A 447 -59.20 27.09 -13.51
CA LYS A 447 -58.96 26.26 -12.32
C LYS A 447 -59.67 26.83 -11.11
N LYS A 448 -60.41 25.96 -10.41
CA LYS A 448 -61.06 26.25 -9.13
C LYS A 448 -60.06 26.16 -7.98
N VAL A 449 -59.91 27.24 -7.22
CA VAL A 449 -59.00 27.33 -6.07
C VAL A 449 -59.79 27.80 -4.85
N THR A 450 -59.85 26.97 -3.81
CA THR A 450 -60.43 27.34 -2.51
C THR A 450 -59.59 28.44 -1.87
N LYS A 451 -60.24 29.51 -1.41
CA LYS A 451 -59.57 30.69 -0.84
C LYS A 451 -59.77 30.79 0.66
N GLU A 452 -61.02 30.73 1.11
CA GLU A 452 -61.34 30.88 2.52
C GLU A 452 -62.53 29.98 2.88
N THR A 453 -62.64 29.68 4.17
CA THR A 453 -63.77 28.95 4.73
C THR A 453 -64.41 29.82 5.80
N ILE A 454 -65.70 30.09 5.66
CA ILE A 454 -66.50 30.85 6.62
C ILE A 454 -67.32 29.86 7.43
N SER A 455 -67.32 30.03 8.73
CA SER A 455 -68.15 29.27 9.65
C SER A 455 -69.26 30.16 10.19
N LEU A 456 -70.49 29.69 10.12
CA LEU A 456 -71.66 30.40 10.62
C LEU A 456 -72.44 29.48 11.53
N PHE A 457 -72.58 29.88 12.79
CA PHE A 457 -73.36 29.15 13.78
C PHE A 457 -74.75 29.78 13.91
N LEU A 458 -75.79 29.03 13.55
CA LEU A 458 -77.19 29.44 13.76
C LEU A 458 -77.61 29.02 15.17
N ALA A 459 -77.73 30.00 16.07
CA ALA A 459 -78.13 29.82 17.45
C ALA A 459 -79.65 29.90 17.62
N THR A 460 -80.18 29.15 18.57
CA THR A 460 -81.63 29.09 18.89
C THR A 460 -82.03 29.98 20.06
N THR A 461 -81.07 30.34 20.93
CA THR A 461 -81.27 31.20 22.10
C THR A 461 -80.18 32.26 22.22
N ASP A 462 -80.46 33.35 22.94
CA ASP A 462 -79.45 34.40 23.24
C ASP A 462 -78.30 33.89 24.11
N GLU A 463 -78.58 32.93 24.99
CA GLU A 463 -77.57 32.27 25.83
C GLU A 463 -76.59 31.47 24.96
N GLU A 464 -77.08 30.79 23.93
CA GLU A 464 -76.29 30.02 22.98
C GLU A 464 -75.37 30.91 22.11
N VAL A 465 -75.82 32.13 21.77
CA VAL A 465 -74.97 33.11 21.06
C VAL A 465 -73.74 33.45 21.90
N ALA A 466 -73.94 33.85 23.16
CA ALA A 466 -72.87 34.24 24.07
C ALA A 466 -71.90 33.07 24.37
N ILE A 467 -72.42 31.84 24.51
CA ILE A 467 -71.61 30.63 24.72
C ILE A 467 -70.70 30.38 23.52
N GLN A 468 -71.23 30.44 22.30
CA GLN A 468 -70.46 30.11 21.09
C GLN A 468 -69.46 31.20 20.71
N GLU A 469 -69.78 32.48 20.92
CA GLU A 469 -68.83 33.57 20.74
C GLU A 469 -67.66 33.47 21.72
N LYS A 470 -67.95 33.18 23.00
CA LYS A 470 -66.92 32.97 24.02
C LYS A 470 -66.07 31.72 23.72
N ALA A 471 -66.68 30.60 23.36
CA ALA A 471 -65.97 29.37 23.02
C ALA A 471 -65.03 29.54 21.80
N HIS A 472 -65.44 30.32 20.79
CA HIS A 472 -64.58 30.64 19.65
C HIS A 472 -63.41 31.55 20.02
N ALA A 473 -63.65 32.57 20.86
CA ALA A 473 -62.61 33.45 21.38
C ALA A 473 -61.57 32.69 22.22
N ASP A 474 -62.03 31.82 23.13
CA ASP A 474 -61.15 30.97 23.96
C ASP A 474 -60.32 30.01 23.09
N LYS A 475 -60.94 29.43 22.04
CA LYS A 475 -60.25 28.57 21.08
C LYS A 475 -59.17 29.32 20.31
N LEU A 476 -59.47 30.50 19.76
CA LEU A 476 -58.49 31.37 19.07
C LEU A 476 -57.33 31.76 19.98
N GLN A 477 -57.63 32.10 21.23
CA GLN A 477 -56.61 32.43 22.23
C GLN A 477 -55.70 31.23 22.54
N SER A 478 -56.25 30.02 22.63
CA SER A 478 -55.48 28.79 22.83
C SER A 478 -54.60 28.42 21.62
N GLU A 479 -55.10 28.58 20.40
CA GLU A 479 -54.35 28.32 19.15
C GLU A 479 -53.22 29.34 18.98
N LYS A 480 -53.47 30.62 19.28
CA LYS A 480 -52.45 31.67 19.27
C LYS A 480 -51.37 31.43 20.31
N THR A 481 -51.75 31.02 21.53
CA THR A 481 -50.81 30.69 22.61
C THR A 481 -49.95 29.48 22.26
N ASN A 482 -50.52 28.43 21.68
CA ASN A 482 -49.77 27.25 21.25
C ASN A 482 -48.82 27.54 20.09
N THR A 483 -49.22 28.38 19.13
CA THR A 483 -48.38 28.77 17.99
C THR A 483 -47.19 29.61 18.46
N LEU A 484 -47.43 30.59 19.34
CA LEU A 484 -46.38 31.41 19.96
C LEU A 484 -45.44 30.55 20.81
N ALA A 485 -45.95 29.60 21.60
CA ALA A 485 -45.13 28.69 22.40
C ALA A 485 -44.26 27.75 21.53
N GLN A 486 -44.76 27.32 20.37
CA GLN A 486 -43.98 26.52 19.40
C GLN A 486 -42.90 27.35 18.70
N GLU A 487 -43.20 28.60 18.34
CA GLU A 487 -42.22 29.53 17.77
C GLU A 487 -41.15 29.93 18.79
N GLU A 488 -41.53 30.24 20.04
CA GLU A 488 -40.59 30.53 21.14
C GLU A 488 -39.70 29.34 21.45
N LYS A 489 -40.26 28.12 21.49
CA LYS A 489 -39.48 26.89 21.68
C LYS A 489 -38.49 26.68 20.55
N LYS A 490 -38.91 26.85 19.29
CA LYS A 490 -38.01 26.74 18.13
C LYS A 490 -36.88 27.77 18.17
N VAL A 491 -37.18 29.03 18.49
CA VAL A 491 -36.17 30.09 18.64
C VAL A 491 -35.21 29.81 19.80
N ALA A 492 -35.71 29.25 20.91
CA ALA A 492 -34.86 28.84 22.04
C ALA A 492 -33.95 27.65 21.69
N ASP A 493 -34.49 26.65 20.98
CA ASP A 493 -33.74 25.48 20.51
C ASP A 493 -32.66 25.89 19.48
N ASP A 494 -32.98 26.77 18.53
CA ASP A 494 -32.04 27.30 17.53
C ASP A 494 -30.92 28.14 18.21
N LYS A 495 -31.26 28.97 19.20
CA LYS A 495 -30.27 29.71 20.01
C LYS A 495 -29.37 28.77 20.81
N SER A 496 -29.95 27.75 21.46
CA SER A 496 -29.19 26.76 22.23
C SER A 496 -28.25 25.96 21.33
N PHE A 497 -28.70 25.58 20.14
CA PHE A 497 -27.88 24.90 19.14
C PHE A 497 -26.72 25.80 18.67
N ALA A 498 -27.02 27.06 18.31
CA ALA A 498 -25.99 28.01 17.89
C ALA A 498 -24.93 28.27 18.99
N GLU A 499 -25.32 28.30 20.27
CA GLU A 499 -24.38 28.39 21.39
C GLU A 499 -23.45 27.18 21.50
N LYS A 500 -23.96 25.97 21.24
CA LYS A 500 -23.14 24.74 21.19
C LYS A 500 -22.21 24.69 19.97
N VAL A 501 -22.55 25.36 18.87
CA VAL A 501 -21.72 25.45 17.66
C VAL A 501 -20.59 26.47 17.79
N LYS A 502 -20.78 27.57 18.53
CA LYS A 502 -19.76 28.62 18.74
C LYS A 502 -18.36 28.13 19.18
N PRO A 503 -18.20 27.19 20.13
CA PRO A 503 -16.89 26.70 20.56
C PRO A 503 -16.23 25.71 19.59
N LEU A 504 -16.94 25.25 18.54
CA LEU A 504 -16.38 24.31 17.57
C LEU A 504 -15.22 24.96 16.80
N ASP A 505 -14.25 24.14 16.40
CA ASP A 505 -13.08 24.54 15.64
C ASP A 505 -13.46 24.61 14.15
N PRO A 506 -13.33 25.78 13.49
CA PRO A 506 -13.78 25.99 12.11
C PRO A 506 -13.04 25.15 11.07
N VAL A 507 -11.88 24.58 11.42
CA VAL A 507 -11.11 23.72 10.51
C VAL A 507 -11.86 22.41 10.22
N TYR A 508 -12.56 21.86 11.21
CA TYR A 508 -13.15 20.51 11.12
C TYR A 508 -14.58 20.51 10.57
N TYR A 509 -14.96 19.36 10.01
CA TYR A 509 -16.34 19.07 9.63
C TYR A 509 -17.10 18.36 10.75
N TYR A 510 -18.38 18.69 10.92
CA TYR A 510 -19.25 18.21 11.98
C TYR A 510 -20.59 17.70 11.44
N ASN A 511 -21.12 16.65 12.05
CA ASN A 511 -22.49 16.21 11.77
C ASN A 511 -23.52 17.02 12.58
N LYS A 512 -24.81 16.70 12.42
CA LYS A 512 -25.91 17.35 13.15
C LYS A 512 -25.84 17.20 14.67
N ASP A 513 -25.15 16.17 15.16
CA ASP A 513 -24.92 15.94 16.59
C ASP A 513 -23.64 16.65 17.10
N LEU A 514 -23.05 17.52 16.28
CA LEU A 514 -21.82 18.26 16.57
C LEU A 514 -20.58 17.36 16.81
N LYS A 515 -20.60 16.14 16.28
CA LYS A 515 -19.44 15.24 16.29
C LYS A 515 -18.56 15.49 15.08
N LYS A 516 -17.24 15.59 15.31
CA LYS A 516 -16.24 15.72 14.23
C LYS A 516 -16.30 14.51 13.31
N PHE A 517 -16.09 14.73 12.02
CA PHE A 517 -15.73 13.64 11.12
C PHE A 517 -14.32 13.16 11.48
N SER A 518 -14.20 11.91 11.92
CA SER A 518 -12.93 11.32 12.33
C SER A 518 -12.61 10.06 11.54
N LEU A 519 -11.33 9.90 11.21
CA LEU A 519 -10.77 8.67 10.66
C LEU A 519 -9.67 8.15 11.59
N GLN A 520 -9.43 6.85 11.53
CA GLN A 520 -8.38 6.20 12.31
C GLN A 520 -7.27 5.67 11.41
N ILE A 521 -6.02 6.02 11.72
CA ILE A 521 -4.81 5.42 11.15
C ILE A 521 -4.24 4.42 12.16
N ALA A 522 -4.33 3.13 11.85
CA ALA A 522 -3.60 2.10 12.55
C ALA A 522 -2.19 1.97 11.97
N PHE A 523 -1.16 1.70 12.77
CA PHE A 523 0.20 1.50 12.27
C PHE A 523 1.01 0.54 13.12
N THR A 524 2.00 -0.09 12.51
CA THR A 524 2.86 -1.09 13.18
C THR A 524 4.24 -0.50 13.47
N GLU A 525 4.77 -0.69 14.68
CA GLU A 525 6.14 -0.23 15.05
C GLU A 525 7.22 -1.25 14.65
N GLN A 526 7.20 -1.69 13.39
CA GLN A 526 8.20 -2.63 12.85
C GLN A 526 9.55 -1.96 12.58
N THR A 527 9.56 -0.65 12.36
CA THR A 527 10.76 0.13 12.07
C THR A 527 10.75 1.47 12.81
N PRO A 528 11.92 2.08 13.08
CA PRO A 528 12.01 3.29 13.91
C PRO A 528 11.26 4.52 13.37
N TYR A 529 11.04 4.57 12.06
CA TYR A 529 10.43 5.72 11.38
C TYR A 529 8.90 5.60 11.19
N MET A 530 8.27 4.44 11.48
CA MET A 530 6.83 4.23 11.28
C MET A 530 5.95 5.19 12.08
N LYS A 531 6.31 5.44 13.34
CA LYS A 531 5.55 6.36 14.21
C LYS A 531 5.61 7.80 13.71
N THR A 532 6.79 8.24 13.27
CA THR A 532 6.98 9.56 12.68
C THR A 532 6.17 9.68 11.40
N LEU A 533 6.27 8.69 10.50
CA LEU A 533 5.51 8.65 9.25
C LEU A 533 3.99 8.66 9.47
N ALA A 534 3.48 7.87 10.42
CA ALA A 534 2.06 7.89 10.79
C ALA A 534 1.61 9.26 11.32
N THR A 535 2.48 9.95 12.07
CA THR A 535 2.22 11.30 12.59
C THR A 535 2.22 12.34 11.46
N GLU A 536 3.16 12.27 10.53
CA GLU A 536 3.23 13.13 9.35
C GLU A 536 1.96 12.96 8.48
N LEU A 537 1.56 11.72 8.20
CA LEU A 537 0.32 11.38 7.50
C LEU A 537 -0.90 11.97 8.21
N ALA A 538 -1.02 11.75 9.53
CA ALA A 538 -2.13 12.25 10.32
C ALA A 538 -2.20 13.78 10.32
N ASN A 539 -1.06 14.46 10.49
CA ASN A 539 -1.00 15.91 10.52
C ASN A 539 -1.36 16.52 9.17
N HIS A 540 -0.88 15.93 8.07
CA HIS A 540 -1.26 16.38 6.73
C HIS A 540 -2.76 16.25 6.50
N ILE A 541 -3.35 15.09 6.82
CA ILE A 541 -4.79 14.86 6.61
C ILE A 541 -5.64 15.79 7.50
N LYS A 542 -5.17 16.14 8.71
CA LYS A 542 -5.85 17.14 9.57
C LYS A 542 -5.99 18.51 8.91
N THR A 543 -5.04 18.91 8.04
CA THR A 543 -5.15 20.17 7.29
C THR A 543 -6.32 20.20 6.32
N LEU A 544 -6.87 19.04 5.95
CA LEU A 544 -8.06 18.91 5.11
C LEU A 544 -9.37 19.06 5.91
N GLY A 545 -9.31 19.30 7.22
CA GLY A 545 -10.47 19.43 8.10
C GLY A 545 -11.01 18.10 8.65
N ILE A 546 -10.23 17.03 8.58
CA ILE A 546 -10.59 15.71 9.09
C ILE A 546 -9.90 15.47 10.42
N ASP A 547 -10.63 15.05 11.45
CA ASP A 547 -9.99 14.61 12.69
C ASP A 547 -9.31 13.25 12.48
N ILE A 548 -8.07 13.10 12.93
CA ILE A 548 -7.31 11.86 12.77
C ILE A 548 -6.83 11.35 14.12
N GLN A 549 -7.20 10.11 14.40
CA GLN A 549 -6.75 9.33 15.55
C GLN A 549 -5.72 8.31 15.07
N THR A 550 -4.59 8.21 15.76
CA THR A 550 -3.56 7.20 15.47
C THR A 550 -3.61 6.09 16.51
N THR A 551 -3.36 4.86 16.08
CA THR A 551 -3.33 3.68 16.97
C THR A 551 -2.18 2.77 16.58
N THR A 552 -1.31 2.48 17.52
CA THR A 552 -0.23 1.51 17.33
C THR A 552 -0.80 0.09 17.41
N LEU A 553 -0.36 -0.80 16.52
CA LEU A 553 -0.70 -2.22 16.49
C LEU A 553 0.51 -3.06 16.90
N THR A 554 0.27 -4.05 17.75
CA THR A 554 1.21 -5.13 18.06
C THR A 554 1.12 -6.25 17.02
N THR A 555 2.06 -7.21 17.09
CA THR A 555 2.02 -8.43 16.26
C THR A 555 0.76 -9.26 16.52
N GLU A 556 0.29 -9.31 17.77
CA GLU A 556 -0.94 -10.02 18.14
C GLU A 556 -2.19 -9.34 17.56
N ASP A 557 -2.21 -8.00 17.56
CA ASP A 557 -3.29 -7.24 16.93
C ASP A 557 -3.36 -7.52 15.42
N LEU A 558 -2.21 -7.49 14.73
CA LEU A 558 -2.13 -7.85 13.31
C LEU A 558 -2.62 -9.28 13.06
N GLN A 559 -2.17 -10.23 13.86
CA GLN A 559 -2.60 -11.63 13.72
C GLN A 559 -4.12 -11.75 13.92
N THR A 560 -4.68 -11.01 14.88
CA THR A 560 -6.13 -10.96 15.11
C THR A 560 -6.86 -10.34 13.92
N ILE A 561 -6.38 -9.22 13.39
CA ILE A 561 -6.91 -8.58 12.19
C ILE A 561 -6.91 -9.56 11.00
N ILE A 562 -5.82 -10.29 10.80
CA ILE A 562 -5.66 -11.23 9.68
C ILE A 562 -6.57 -12.46 9.85
N THR A 563 -6.66 -13.02 11.06
CA THR A 563 -7.35 -14.30 11.30
C THR A 563 -8.84 -14.15 11.59
N LYS A 564 -9.25 -13.10 12.31
CA LYS A 564 -10.64 -12.81 12.66
C LYS A 564 -11.31 -11.84 11.70
N GLY A 565 -10.55 -11.02 10.98
CA GLY A 565 -11.07 -10.03 10.04
C GLY A 565 -11.56 -8.73 10.67
N GLU A 566 -11.14 -8.45 11.92
CA GLU A 566 -11.53 -7.27 12.69
C GLU A 566 -10.81 -6.00 12.23
N LYS A 567 -10.99 -5.63 10.94
CA LYS A 567 -10.39 -4.46 10.29
C LYS A 567 -11.08 -3.15 10.69
N GLN A 568 -11.11 -2.84 11.98
CA GLN A 568 -11.76 -1.65 12.56
C GLN A 568 -10.86 -0.41 12.47
N TYR A 569 -10.36 -0.09 11.28
CA TYR A 569 -9.57 1.10 11.00
C TYR A 569 -10.01 1.71 9.67
N SER A 570 -9.83 3.02 9.51
CA SER A 570 -10.04 3.71 8.23
C SER A 570 -8.84 3.53 7.31
N MET A 571 -7.64 3.56 7.91
CA MET A 571 -6.36 3.42 7.23
C MET A 571 -5.41 2.55 8.05
N ILE A 572 -4.53 1.81 7.39
CA ILE A 572 -3.44 1.11 8.07
C ILE A 572 -2.11 1.31 7.34
N LEU A 573 -1.09 1.71 8.11
CA LEU A 573 0.29 1.87 7.67
C LEU A 573 1.10 0.65 8.15
N THR A 574 1.58 -0.17 7.22
CA THR A 574 2.28 -1.41 7.57
C THR A 574 3.29 -1.84 6.51
N GLY A 575 4.23 -2.70 6.91
CA GLY A 575 5.19 -3.35 6.02
C GLY A 575 4.55 -4.50 5.24
N ILE A 576 4.94 -4.62 3.97
CA ILE A 576 4.62 -5.72 3.07
C ILE A 576 5.91 -6.45 2.75
N ASN A 577 5.85 -7.78 2.69
CA ASN A 577 6.87 -8.64 2.11
C ASN A 577 6.19 -9.51 1.04
N LEU A 578 6.66 -9.43 -0.21
CA LEU A 578 6.10 -10.18 -1.34
C LEU A 578 6.70 -11.58 -1.50
N GLY A 579 7.77 -11.89 -0.78
CA GLY A 579 8.51 -13.14 -0.85
C GLY A 579 9.34 -13.24 -2.13
N LEU A 580 9.48 -14.47 -2.65
CA LEU A 580 10.38 -14.78 -3.76
C LEU A 580 10.10 -13.97 -5.04
N PHE A 581 8.82 -13.73 -5.34
CA PHE A 581 8.41 -13.00 -6.53
C PHE A 581 8.00 -11.58 -6.16
N ASP A 582 8.75 -10.60 -6.66
CA ASP A 582 8.50 -9.16 -6.45
C ASP A 582 7.18 -8.66 -7.09
N TYR A 583 6.43 -9.54 -7.74
CA TYR A 583 5.10 -9.31 -8.29
C TYR A 583 3.97 -10.04 -7.54
N ASN A 584 4.28 -10.80 -6.49
CA ASN A 584 3.29 -11.56 -5.72
C ASN A 584 2.46 -10.67 -4.78
N ILE A 585 1.56 -9.88 -5.36
CA ILE A 585 0.68 -8.98 -4.62
C ILE A 585 -0.68 -9.61 -4.28
N PHE A 586 -0.93 -10.88 -4.68
CA PHE A 586 -2.20 -11.58 -4.47
C PHE A 586 -2.72 -11.50 -3.02
N PRO A 587 -1.89 -11.77 -1.97
CA PRO A 587 -2.36 -11.76 -0.59
C PRO A 587 -2.96 -10.42 -0.14
N PHE A 588 -2.50 -9.33 -0.75
CA PHE A 588 -2.80 -7.96 -0.33
C PHE A 588 -3.98 -7.31 -1.08
N PHE A 589 -4.42 -7.89 -2.20
CA PHE A 589 -5.44 -7.27 -3.05
C PHE A 589 -6.56 -8.20 -3.51
N HIS A 590 -6.39 -9.52 -3.44
CA HIS A 590 -7.44 -10.44 -3.86
C HIS A 590 -8.67 -10.35 -2.95
N SER A 591 -9.88 -10.37 -3.52
CA SER A 591 -11.14 -10.24 -2.78
C SER A 591 -11.32 -11.34 -1.73
N GLY A 592 -10.79 -12.54 -2.01
CA GLY A 592 -10.78 -13.67 -1.07
C GLY A 592 -10.00 -13.42 0.22
N GLN A 593 -9.17 -12.37 0.26
CA GLN A 593 -8.38 -11.96 1.44
C GLN A 593 -9.02 -10.75 2.19
N ALA A 594 -10.16 -10.24 1.69
CA ALA A 594 -10.77 -9.00 2.18
C ALA A 594 -11.36 -9.14 3.59
N GLU A 595 -12.07 -10.24 3.88
CA GLU A 595 -12.59 -10.50 5.23
C GLU A 595 -11.45 -10.97 6.15
N LYS A 596 -10.85 -12.12 5.84
CA LYS A 596 -9.67 -12.67 6.54
C LYS A 596 -8.48 -12.65 5.59
N GLY A 597 -7.29 -12.32 6.08
CA GLY A 597 -6.09 -12.20 5.26
C GLY A 597 -5.53 -10.78 5.18
N PHE A 598 -4.54 -10.62 4.30
CA PHE A 598 -3.70 -9.42 4.20
C PHE A 598 -4.26 -8.31 3.31
N ASN A 599 -5.45 -8.49 2.70
CA ASN A 599 -6.11 -7.41 1.97
C ASN A 599 -6.71 -6.41 2.96
N PHE A 600 -5.83 -5.57 3.48
CA PHE A 600 -6.13 -4.58 4.51
C PHE A 600 -7.05 -3.47 4.03
N ALA A 601 -7.12 -3.23 2.72
CA ALA A 601 -8.06 -2.32 2.08
C ALA A 601 -9.50 -2.86 2.04
N LYS A 602 -9.72 -4.15 2.30
CA LYS A 602 -11.00 -4.83 2.04
C LYS A 602 -11.48 -4.66 0.58
N LEU A 603 -10.55 -4.47 -0.35
CA LEU A 603 -10.87 -4.28 -1.76
C LEU A 603 -11.55 -5.54 -2.32
N LYS A 604 -12.64 -5.35 -3.06
CA LYS A 604 -13.32 -6.43 -3.79
C LYS A 604 -13.49 -6.03 -5.25
N ASN A 605 -12.73 -6.63 -6.16
CA ASN A 605 -12.74 -6.29 -7.59
C ASN A 605 -12.49 -7.54 -8.45
N ILE A 606 -13.52 -8.01 -9.17
CA ILE A 606 -13.46 -9.27 -9.94
C ILE A 606 -12.43 -9.22 -11.08
N PRO A 607 -12.35 -8.16 -11.92
CA PRO A 607 -11.28 -8.04 -12.90
C PRO A 607 -9.88 -8.14 -12.29
N LEU A 608 -9.65 -7.51 -11.14
CA LEU A 608 -8.39 -7.59 -10.41
C LEU A 608 -8.11 -9.02 -9.94
N ASP A 609 -9.11 -9.71 -9.37
CA ASP A 609 -8.96 -11.10 -8.92
C ASP A 609 -8.47 -12.02 -10.04
N ILE A 610 -9.05 -11.89 -11.24
CA ILE A 610 -8.64 -12.67 -12.42
C ILE A 610 -7.17 -12.39 -12.78
N LEU A 611 -6.73 -11.13 -12.72
CA LEU A 611 -5.35 -10.77 -13.04
C LEU A 611 -4.37 -11.27 -11.98
N LEU A 612 -4.74 -11.19 -10.70
CA LEU A 612 -3.94 -11.71 -9.59
C LEU A 612 -3.79 -13.23 -9.66
N GLU A 613 -4.82 -13.97 -10.05
CA GLU A 613 -4.73 -15.42 -10.29
C GLU A 613 -3.82 -15.74 -11.50
N LYS A 614 -3.82 -14.92 -12.55
CA LYS A 614 -2.88 -15.08 -13.68
C LYS A 614 -1.42 -14.90 -13.27
N LEU A 615 -1.13 -14.06 -12.28
CA LEU A 615 0.24 -13.91 -11.74
C LEU A 615 0.77 -15.17 -11.06
N LYS A 616 -0.10 -16.11 -10.67
CA LYS A 616 0.28 -17.43 -10.13
C LYS A 616 0.60 -18.46 -11.20
N SER A 617 0.66 -18.06 -12.47
CA SER A 617 1.01 -18.96 -13.57
C SER A 617 2.49 -19.30 -13.59
N SER A 618 2.82 -20.58 -13.66
CA SER A 618 4.19 -21.10 -13.87
C SER A 618 4.76 -20.79 -15.27
N GLN A 619 3.92 -20.36 -16.21
CA GLN A 619 4.30 -20.06 -17.60
C GLN A 619 4.45 -18.56 -17.89
N LEU A 620 4.58 -17.75 -16.84
CA LEU A 620 4.63 -16.30 -16.97
C LEU A 620 6.00 -15.86 -17.52
N ASN A 621 6.02 -15.37 -18.77
CA ASN A 621 7.19 -14.72 -19.36
C ASN A 621 7.22 -13.21 -19.06
N SER A 622 8.35 -12.56 -19.34
CA SER A 622 8.56 -11.13 -19.00
C SER A 622 7.52 -10.19 -19.63
N ASP A 623 7.14 -10.42 -20.89
CA ASP A 623 6.20 -9.54 -21.60
C ASP A 623 4.77 -9.71 -21.06
N SER A 624 4.36 -10.95 -20.82
CA SER A 624 3.04 -11.25 -20.23
C SER A 624 2.94 -10.73 -18.80
N LEU A 625 4.02 -10.83 -18.02
CA LEU A 625 4.10 -10.26 -16.68
C LEU A 625 3.90 -8.74 -16.72
N LYS A 626 4.65 -8.02 -17.56
CA LYS A 626 4.53 -6.55 -17.70
C LYS A 626 3.12 -6.13 -18.11
N PHE A 627 2.51 -6.85 -19.05
CA PHE A 627 1.14 -6.58 -19.50
C PHE A 627 0.10 -6.79 -18.38
N ILE A 628 0.20 -7.87 -17.62
CA ILE A 628 -0.70 -8.10 -16.49
C ILE A 628 -0.49 -7.05 -15.40
N GLN A 629 0.78 -6.70 -15.11
CA GLN A 629 1.11 -5.64 -14.16
C GLN A 629 0.47 -4.31 -14.55
N SER A 630 0.58 -3.87 -15.81
CA SER A 630 -0.02 -2.60 -16.25
C SER A 630 -1.55 -2.59 -16.09
N GLN A 631 -2.22 -3.70 -16.43
CA GLN A 631 -3.68 -3.82 -16.22
C GLN A 631 -4.06 -3.75 -14.74
N ILE A 632 -3.27 -4.36 -13.85
CA ILE A 632 -3.46 -4.26 -12.41
C ILE A 632 -3.29 -2.81 -11.93
N LEU A 633 -2.23 -2.13 -12.38
CA LEU A 633 -1.95 -0.75 -11.99
C LEU A 633 -3.09 0.20 -12.39
N GLU A 634 -3.68 0.02 -13.58
CA GLU A 634 -4.86 0.77 -14.01
C GLU A 634 -6.07 0.59 -13.09
N ILE A 635 -6.30 -0.63 -12.59
CA ILE A 635 -7.39 -0.90 -11.64
C ILE A 635 -7.08 -0.26 -10.29
N LEU A 636 -5.87 -0.47 -9.75
CA LEU A 636 -5.48 0.10 -8.46
C LEU A 636 -5.56 1.64 -8.46
N LYS A 637 -5.20 2.28 -9.58
CA LYS A 637 -5.33 3.73 -9.79
C LYS A 637 -6.78 4.22 -9.70
N LYS A 638 -7.75 3.41 -10.15
CA LYS A 638 -9.18 3.75 -10.07
C LYS A 638 -9.75 3.51 -8.67
N GLU A 639 -9.31 2.46 -8.00
CA GLU A 639 -9.82 2.06 -6.68
C GLU A 639 -9.37 2.99 -5.55
N ASN A 640 -8.20 3.62 -5.69
CA ASN A 640 -7.63 4.57 -4.74
C ASN A 640 -7.53 4.02 -3.31
N VAL A 641 -7.19 2.74 -3.15
CA VAL A 641 -7.15 2.09 -1.83
C VAL A 641 -5.73 1.94 -1.25
N PHE A 642 -4.70 2.35 -1.98
CA PHE A 642 -3.34 1.95 -1.66
C PHE A 642 -2.29 2.95 -2.11
N MET A 643 -1.28 3.14 -1.26
CA MET A 643 -0.07 3.91 -1.54
C MET A 643 1.14 3.12 -1.06
N SER A 644 1.98 2.67 -2.00
CA SER A 644 3.34 2.22 -1.68
C SER A 644 4.20 3.43 -1.32
N LEU A 645 5.02 3.34 -0.28
CA LEU A 645 5.77 4.49 0.23
C LEU A 645 7.27 4.33 0.00
N TYR A 646 7.88 3.30 0.62
CA TYR A 646 9.34 3.27 0.71
C TYR A 646 9.88 1.86 0.96
N SER A 647 10.99 1.53 0.30
CA SER A 647 11.75 0.30 0.49
C SER A 647 13.20 0.64 0.85
N PRO A 648 13.74 0.17 1.99
CA PRO A 648 15.10 0.51 2.42
C PRO A 648 16.17 -0.12 1.52
N TYR A 649 17.23 0.64 1.21
CA TYR A 649 18.39 0.10 0.51
C TYR A 649 19.22 -0.78 1.44
N ASN A 650 19.72 -1.86 0.85
CA ASN A 650 20.82 -2.65 1.37
C ASN A 650 22.05 -2.35 0.51
N THR A 651 23.19 -2.12 1.16
CA THR A 651 24.44 -1.77 0.48
C THR A 651 25.46 -2.87 0.68
N LEU A 652 25.87 -3.49 -0.42
CA LEU A 652 27.03 -4.36 -0.49
C LEU A 652 28.22 -3.52 -0.97
N TYR A 653 29.36 -3.58 -0.29
CA TYR A 653 30.57 -2.92 -0.77
C TYR A 653 31.46 -3.96 -1.45
N LEU A 654 31.78 -3.72 -2.72
CA LEU A 654 32.49 -4.66 -3.58
C LEU A 654 33.84 -4.07 -3.98
N ASP A 655 34.91 -4.82 -3.76
CA ASP A 655 36.25 -4.44 -4.21
C ASP A 655 36.30 -4.40 -5.75
N LYS A 656 36.87 -3.32 -6.31
CA LYS A 656 37.03 -3.11 -7.76
C LYS A 656 37.78 -4.21 -8.51
N THR A 657 38.52 -5.04 -7.80
CA THR A 657 39.20 -6.24 -8.34
C THR A 657 38.23 -7.37 -8.68
N LEU A 658 37.04 -7.40 -8.08
CA LEU A 658 36.00 -8.39 -8.37
C LEU A 658 35.37 -8.09 -9.74
N LYS A 659 35.31 -9.11 -10.61
CA LYS A 659 34.75 -9.00 -11.97
C LYS A 659 33.58 -9.97 -12.15
N GLN A 660 32.76 -9.74 -13.17
CA GLN A 660 31.55 -10.52 -13.47
C GLN A 660 30.49 -10.54 -12.34
N ILE A 661 30.37 -9.44 -11.60
CA ILE A 661 29.22 -9.23 -10.71
C ILE A 661 27.99 -8.86 -11.54
N ILE A 662 26.89 -9.57 -11.33
CA ILE A 662 25.60 -9.25 -11.93
C ILE A 662 24.91 -8.19 -11.06
N SER A 663 24.37 -7.14 -11.69
CA SER A 663 23.65 -6.08 -10.99
C SER A 663 22.14 -6.21 -11.23
N VAL A 664 21.38 -6.38 -10.15
CA VAL A 664 19.91 -6.40 -10.16
C VAL A 664 19.36 -5.51 -9.03
N PRO A 665 18.37 -4.64 -9.31
CA PRO A 665 17.92 -3.67 -8.32
C PRO A 665 17.09 -4.29 -7.18
N VAL A 666 16.49 -5.45 -7.41
CA VAL A 666 15.64 -6.17 -6.45
C VAL A 666 16.17 -7.59 -6.31
N LEU A 667 16.53 -7.98 -5.08
CA LEU A 667 16.90 -9.35 -4.74
C LEU A 667 15.82 -9.95 -3.85
N PRO A 668 15.40 -11.21 -4.04
CA PRO A 668 14.33 -11.78 -3.23
C PRO A 668 14.75 -11.98 -1.77
N TYR A 669 15.98 -12.45 -1.55
CA TYR A 669 16.52 -12.76 -0.23
C TYR A 669 18.01 -12.43 -0.14
N SER A 670 18.55 -12.30 1.07
CA SER A 670 19.99 -12.11 1.30
C SER A 670 20.82 -13.25 0.73
N SER A 671 20.28 -14.47 0.65
CA SER A 671 20.97 -15.60 0.03
C SER A 671 21.24 -15.41 -1.46
N SER A 672 20.44 -14.60 -2.15
CA SER A 672 20.65 -14.25 -3.57
C SER A 672 21.86 -13.35 -3.82
N LEU A 673 22.53 -12.87 -2.77
CA LEU A 673 23.84 -12.25 -2.90
C LEU A 673 24.90 -13.24 -3.41
N TYR A 674 24.67 -14.55 -3.24
CA TYR A 674 25.49 -15.56 -3.89
C TYR A 674 25.29 -15.53 -5.41
N ASP A 675 24.04 -15.48 -5.87
CA ASP A 675 23.70 -15.58 -7.29
C ASP A 675 24.26 -14.40 -8.11
N ILE A 676 24.38 -13.19 -7.52
CA ILE A 676 25.04 -12.05 -8.20
C ILE A 676 26.56 -12.23 -8.38
N SER A 677 27.17 -13.16 -7.64
CA SER A 677 28.62 -13.39 -7.60
C SER A 677 29.00 -14.84 -7.92
N GLU A 678 28.07 -15.66 -8.41
CA GLU A 678 28.27 -17.08 -8.71
C GLU A 678 29.44 -17.28 -9.68
N ASN A 679 29.46 -16.50 -10.77
CA ASN A 679 30.48 -16.57 -11.82
C ASN A 679 31.59 -15.53 -11.64
N MET A 680 31.72 -14.93 -10.45
CA MET A 680 32.73 -13.91 -10.17
C MET A 680 34.15 -14.50 -10.26
N TYR A 681 35.09 -13.68 -10.72
CA TYR A 681 36.53 -14.00 -10.68
C TYR A 681 37.37 -12.81 -10.20
N VAL A 682 38.60 -13.11 -9.74
CA VAL A 682 39.60 -12.12 -9.30
C VAL A 682 40.87 -12.17 -10.16
N LYS A 683 41.23 -13.34 -10.69
CA LYS A 683 42.43 -13.53 -11.51
C LYS A 683 42.08 -13.54 -12.99
N GLU A 684 42.92 -12.91 -13.80
CA GLU A 684 42.80 -12.87 -15.26
C GLU A 684 44.09 -13.36 -15.91
N SER A 685 43.95 -13.98 -17.08
CA SER A 685 45.02 -14.19 -18.05
C SER A 685 44.79 -13.25 -19.23
N LEU A 686 45.89 -12.81 -19.85
CA LEU A 686 45.88 -11.94 -21.02
C LEU A 686 46.33 -12.73 -22.24
N ASP A 687 45.42 -12.91 -23.19
CA ASP A 687 45.72 -13.48 -24.50
C ASP A 687 45.97 -12.35 -25.49
N PHE A 688 47.25 -12.10 -25.74
CA PHE A 688 47.74 -11.05 -26.63
C PHE A 688 47.44 -11.37 -28.10
N LYS A 689 46.88 -10.40 -28.83
CA LYS A 689 46.66 -10.50 -30.28
C LYS A 689 47.88 -10.01 -31.03
N TRP A 690 48.72 -10.94 -31.49
CA TRP A 690 50.00 -10.60 -32.12
C TRP A 690 49.92 -10.10 -33.56
N ASN A 691 48.85 -10.43 -34.30
CA ASN A 691 48.77 -10.25 -35.76
C ASN A 691 48.96 -8.79 -36.24
N ASN A 692 48.68 -7.79 -35.40
CA ASN A 692 48.79 -6.37 -35.74
C ASN A 692 49.77 -5.60 -34.85
N LYS A 693 50.59 -6.29 -34.05
CA LYS A 693 51.53 -5.65 -33.12
C LYS A 693 52.91 -5.49 -33.78
N ASN A 694 53.31 -4.25 -34.06
CA ASN A 694 54.61 -3.93 -34.62
C ASN A 694 55.09 -2.53 -34.19
N MET A 695 56.34 -2.18 -34.50
CA MET A 695 56.95 -0.92 -34.07
C MET A 695 56.22 0.31 -34.64
N SER A 696 55.75 0.26 -35.90
CA SER A 696 54.99 1.37 -36.50
C SER A 696 53.68 1.59 -35.75
N GLY A 697 52.94 0.51 -35.49
CA GLY A 697 51.69 0.57 -34.74
C GLY A 697 51.88 1.03 -33.30
N PHE A 698 53.00 0.68 -32.64
CA PHE A 698 53.34 1.21 -31.32
C PHE A 698 53.56 2.73 -31.36
N ILE A 699 54.32 3.23 -32.33
CA ILE A 699 54.58 4.67 -32.49
C ILE A 699 53.26 5.42 -32.76
N ASP A 700 52.41 4.89 -33.63
CA ASP A 700 51.10 5.50 -33.93
C ASP A 700 50.16 5.45 -32.72
N TRP A 701 50.18 4.36 -31.95
CA TRP A 701 49.44 4.24 -30.70
C TRP A 701 49.89 5.27 -29.65
N VAL A 702 51.21 5.44 -29.48
CA VAL A 702 51.78 6.46 -28.57
C VAL A 702 51.36 7.86 -29.04
N LYS A 703 51.38 8.13 -30.35
CA LYS A 703 50.93 9.43 -30.87
C LYS A 703 49.46 9.69 -30.55
N LYS A 704 48.58 8.71 -30.78
CA LYS A 704 47.14 8.78 -30.52
C LYS A 704 46.82 9.04 -29.04
N HIS A 705 47.59 8.47 -28.12
CA HIS A 705 47.37 8.57 -26.67
C HIS A 705 48.25 9.62 -25.99
N SER A 706 49.05 10.36 -26.76
CA SER A 706 49.89 11.43 -26.22
C SER A 706 49.04 12.70 -26.05
N PRO A 707 48.94 13.28 -24.84
CA PRO A 707 48.20 14.52 -24.61
C PRO A 707 48.86 15.75 -25.26
N PHE A 708 50.03 15.59 -25.89
CA PHE A 708 50.81 16.67 -26.50
C PHE A 708 50.71 16.73 -28.01
N ILE A 709 49.90 15.86 -28.63
CA ILE A 709 49.68 15.84 -30.08
C ILE A 709 48.19 16.12 -30.33
N TYR A 710 47.82 17.39 -30.22
CA TYR A 710 46.63 17.90 -30.89
C TYR A 710 47.04 18.26 -32.32
N GLU A 711 46.29 17.77 -33.32
CA GLU A 711 46.18 18.45 -34.61
C GLU A 711 45.45 19.78 -34.46
#